data_AF-A0A224XAC3-F1
#
_entry.id   AF-A0A224XAC3-F1
#
_cell.length_a   1.000
_cell.length_b   1.000
_cell.length_c   1.000
_cell.angle_alpha   90.00
_cell.angle_beta   90.00
_cell.angle_gamma   90.00
#
_symmetry.space_group_name_H-M   'P 1'
#
loop_
_entity.id
_entity.type
_entity.pdbx_description
1 polymer ?
#
loop_
_entity_poly.entity_id
_entity_poly.type
_entity_poly.pdbx_seq_one_letter_code
_entity_poly.pdbx_strand_id
1 'polypeptide(L)'
;MVRVISAHHFDSQIVQTCEDPLAVSIAPPDRLLIALPHHIIEVRDLSAEGKTILTFPTVDSVSFLNYCSAGNYVATVECKRTGPRGSEKEKDLSPSFTRVYTNWEKCDSSGMRARIAGRVTPSSSQTGGDIMEMIELPSRFQQITAIACSQESGNVLVCSHRTLCLYQRVTRTHDISRLKFIDFETWPVTLELSYSPIRLSMCEDLVAASNSDSLHVFRINKGFARPTDWTTTASSSASSSPRKNASDCNKDGEKVSTDADSLLGEACKGIISSSGILSTLSSIRCSLRNNNPDLKVPPFKPPSSVAMTVTIKEIPANEPWAEQMTSMVESLLQLELWDAEGERAKDAIICVALRPLYKIFASHPLKQESSCPRLRSPAYNTLVAFNCLVCTRLQGFMYHFPVEDGLVTSVGKCISEYNFTSLVKHIILQPYLLHAVTQTGLETYTLRSIHAIEEDRQEVVCPSVTEPVCQVGLRPFFGVVNLFLTKSFIVILSSSSDSNSNDSGLQTIYGLRLSTTGTIYTDLLAVASLHTFTSPSVYCQLLSEAHTVLRTAVSITDNIHWENQQIEPCDSELYRESCALLAEFYLTRNTEEEWSLGYEYSQLARLEPSQVLERLKRFEKEASQCEVSLDCSAGLTYYLRTWIMKCGDDSSKLSAVALSALQNLASCSTTEDGGCLLSSLVLQSPLLRQFSRDATIKIITEHMHKNSSGKISALDSLAMAVLYSSKGKNSDAENALSLCTGSFSSMVALLIEHWPLLFDNTRNKNQVTAEDWEGVTLSDLSVLLIEKKPKEISETLTLLVVKEQTLHLQHVLQVFLTYLPARMCTSTSGIAAVLQRFLEGVFNHWVQNDSCWNPNTDGDLASIGALKILMRSLLSDLVRNDRICKEQNESWEEAEHSFGSRRYKYLDMLPPISFGESEKSQYIGLLKLQCLLCTGWLEETSLSELVQFVEEFVASDVGYSLLILSQPGKAVEMLARDHPNVLPQYTKDVLRSEPELKHIIATLQSKVDEEEVGEKEEKVYSQILDEVIGAIAASVPCDVFSRIVPADAQQYTTAECRNTGAHSTHLSDVIKATGHRMMATLNLKSFT
;
A
#
# COMPACT_ATOMS: atom_id res chain seq x y z
N MET A 1 15.59 23.48 -15.70
CA MET A 1 16.93 24.09 -15.52
C MET A 1 17.81 23.06 -14.83
N VAL A 2 18.96 22.69 -15.39
CA VAL A 2 19.85 21.67 -14.78
C VAL A 2 20.79 22.35 -13.79
N ARG A 3 20.99 21.72 -12.62
CA ARG A 3 21.91 22.20 -11.58
C ARG A 3 23.34 21.83 -11.96
N VAL A 4 24.27 22.79 -11.91
CA VAL A 4 25.69 22.56 -12.28
C VAL A 4 26.54 22.65 -11.02
N ILE A 5 27.21 21.55 -10.70
CA ILE A 5 28.09 21.38 -9.55
C ILE A 5 29.40 20.78 -10.09
N SER A 6 30.53 21.36 -9.72
CA SER A 6 31.84 20.80 -10.08
C SER A 6 32.34 19.95 -8.93
N ALA A 7 31.99 18.67 -8.89
CA ALA A 7 32.37 17.74 -7.83
C ALA A 7 32.93 16.41 -8.32
N HIS A 8 32.81 16.08 -9.61
CA HIS A 8 33.30 14.79 -10.13
C HIS A 8 34.64 14.96 -10.86
N HIS A 9 35.66 14.23 -10.41
CA HIS A 9 36.95 14.09 -11.05
C HIS A 9 37.23 12.63 -11.43
N PHE A 10 38.12 12.42 -12.40
CA PHE A 10 38.62 11.08 -12.78
C PHE A 10 39.96 10.83 -12.08
N ASP A 11 40.18 9.62 -11.58
CA ASP A 11 41.40 9.24 -10.83
C ASP A 11 42.69 9.47 -11.64
N SER A 12 42.65 9.13 -12.93
CA SER A 12 43.80 9.28 -13.83
C SER A 12 43.39 9.35 -15.29
N GLN A 13 44.29 9.82 -16.14
CA GLN A 13 44.11 9.83 -17.59
C GLN A 13 45.30 9.16 -18.27
N ILE A 14 45.02 8.25 -19.19
CA ILE A 14 45.99 7.60 -20.07
C ILE A 14 45.71 8.12 -21.49
N VAL A 15 46.78 8.43 -22.23
CA VAL A 15 46.68 8.92 -23.60
C VAL A 15 47.54 8.03 -24.51
N GLN A 16 46.93 7.52 -25.57
CA GLN A 16 47.57 6.67 -26.56
C GLN A 16 47.19 7.10 -27.97
N THR A 17 47.94 6.62 -28.95
CA THR A 17 47.62 6.78 -30.36
C THR A 17 47.32 5.44 -31.01
N CYS A 18 46.46 5.44 -32.01
CA CYS A 18 46.16 4.28 -32.83
C CYS A 18 46.10 4.68 -34.31
N GLU A 19 46.47 3.74 -35.18
CA GLU A 19 46.16 3.82 -36.60
C GLU A 19 44.64 3.90 -36.82
N ASP A 20 44.20 4.52 -37.91
CA ASP A 20 42.79 4.79 -38.22
C ASP A 20 41.89 3.53 -38.06
N PRO A 21 41.15 3.42 -36.96
CA PRO A 21 40.38 2.23 -36.63
C PRO A 21 39.09 2.20 -37.46
N LEU A 22 38.80 1.05 -38.07
CA LEU A 22 37.56 0.83 -38.82
C LEU A 22 36.36 0.65 -37.90
N ALA A 23 36.56 -0.03 -36.77
CA ALA A 23 35.57 -0.24 -35.73
C ALA A 23 36.28 -0.49 -34.40
N VAL A 24 35.64 -0.10 -33.29
CA VAL A 24 36.19 -0.26 -31.94
C VAL A 24 35.12 -0.82 -31.02
N SER A 25 35.53 -1.70 -30.11
CA SER A 25 34.68 -2.24 -29.05
C SER A 25 35.52 -2.49 -27.80
N ILE A 26 34.88 -2.96 -26.73
CA ILE A 26 35.49 -3.16 -25.43
C ILE A 26 35.18 -4.57 -24.92
N ALA A 27 36.16 -5.19 -24.26
CA ALA A 27 35.98 -6.46 -23.57
C ALA A 27 36.38 -6.33 -22.09
N PRO A 28 35.71 -7.03 -21.17
CA PRO A 28 36.11 -7.11 -19.78
C PRO A 28 37.52 -7.69 -19.59
N PRO A 29 38.22 -7.32 -18.50
CA PRO A 29 37.84 -6.28 -17.56
C PRO A 29 38.00 -4.87 -18.15
N ASP A 30 39.14 -4.57 -18.77
CA ASP A 30 39.50 -3.23 -19.28
C ASP A 30 40.27 -3.32 -20.61
N ARG A 31 39.77 -4.10 -21.56
CA ARG A 31 40.40 -4.33 -22.87
C ARG A 31 39.69 -3.56 -23.97
N LEU A 32 40.49 -3.00 -24.88
CA LEU A 32 40.00 -2.32 -26.08
C LEU A 32 40.28 -3.19 -27.31
N LEU A 33 39.25 -3.50 -28.09
CA LEU A 33 39.36 -4.20 -29.37
C LEU A 33 39.28 -3.19 -30.50
N ILE A 34 40.30 -3.17 -31.35
CA ILE A 34 40.42 -2.21 -32.45
C ILE A 34 40.56 -2.96 -33.75
N ALA A 35 39.55 -2.86 -34.63
CA ALA A 35 39.64 -3.41 -35.97
C ALA A 35 40.42 -2.45 -36.88
N LEU A 36 41.52 -2.93 -37.44
CA LEU A 36 42.40 -2.17 -38.32
C LEU A 36 42.13 -2.46 -39.80
N PRO A 37 42.53 -1.56 -40.72
CA PRO A 37 42.36 -1.75 -42.17
C PRO A 37 43.02 -3.01 -42.74
N HIS A 38 43.98 -3.59 -42.00
CA HIS A 38 44.80 -4.73 -42.39
C HIS A 38 44.19 -6.10 -42.06
N HIS A 39 42.85 -6.19 -41.92
CA HIS A 39 42.13 -7.42 -41.58
C HIS A 39 42.59 -8.09 -40.27
N ILE A 40 42.86 -7.26 -39.26
CA ILE A 40 43.23 -7.71 -37.91
C ILE A 40 42.44 -6.93 -36.87
N ILE A 41 42.17 -7.58 -35.74
CA ILE A 41 41.71 -6.93 -34.52
C ILE A 41 42.87 -6.90 -33.53
N GLU A 42 43.27 -5.71 -33.14
CA GLU A 42 44.26 -5.45 -32.10
C GLU A 42 43.56 -5.36 -30.75
N VAL A 43 44.09 -6.06 -29.73
CA VAL A 43 43.58 -6.01 -28.36
C VAL A 43 44.57 -5.31 -27.46
N ARG A 44 44.17 -4.20 -26.85
CA ARG A 44 44.98 -3.41 -25.91
C ARG A 44 44.46 -3.53 -24.49
N ASP A 45 45.36 -3.58 -23.51
CA ASP A 45 45.01 -3.60 -22.09
C ASP A 45 45.10 -2.19 -21.48
N LEU A 46 43.97 -1.56 -21.19
CA LEU A 46 43.96 -0.22 -20.60
C LEU A 46 44.57 -0.22 -19.19
N SER A 47 44.52 -1.34 -18.47
CA SER A 47 45.14 -1.46 -17.14
C SER A 47 46.67 -1.53 -17.21
N ALA A 48 47.23 -2.01 -18.32
CA ALA A 48 48.67 -2.06 -18.58
C ALA A 48 49.11 -0.92 -19.53
N GLU A 49 48.63 0.30 -19.27
CA GLU A 49 48.96 1.52 -20.04
C GLU A 49 48.56 1.45 -21.52
N GLY A 50 47.59 0.57 -21.88
CA GLY A 50 47.12 0.27 -23.23
C GLY A 50 48.13 -0.39 -24.16
N LYS A 51 49.03 -1.19 -23.58
CA LYS A 51 49.90 -2.06 -24.38
C LYS A 51 49.07 -3.08 -25.14
N THR A 52 49.47 -3.35 -26.37
CA THR A 52 48.92 -4.45 -27.19
C THR A 52 49.23 -5.79 -26.53
N ILE A 53 48.19 -6.56 -26.22
CA ILE A 53 48.31 -7.89 -25.61
C ILE A 53 48.40 -8.95 -26.71
N LEU A 54 47.48 -8.88 -27.67
CA LEU A 54 47.34 -9.85 -28.75
C LEU A 54 46.69 -9.21 -29.97
N THR A 55 46.83 -9.88 -31.11
CA THR A 55 46.16 -9.55 -32.36
C THR A 55 45.60 -10.81 -32.96
N PHE A 56 44.41 -10.74 -33.57
CA PHE A 56 43.85 -11.88 -34.30
C PHE A 56 43.29 -11.47 -35.67
N PRO A 57 43.35 -12.35 -36.67
CA PRO A 57 42.92 -12.02 -38.04
C PRO A 57 41.39 -12.01 -38.17
N THR A 58 40.89 -11.16 -39.08
CA THR A 58 39.52 -11.20 -39.59
C THR A 58 39.52 -11.69 -41.04
N VAL A 59 38.35 -12.12 -41.54
CA VAL A 59 38.25 -12.63 -42.92
C VAL A 59 38.14 -11.48 -43.94
N ASP A 60 37.32 -10.47 -43.64
CA ASP A 60 37.10 -9.29 -44.49
C ASP A 60 37.28 -7.99 -43.67
N SER A 61 36.98 -6.83 -44.28
CA SER A 61 37.09 -5.52 -43.63
C SER A 61 35.94 -5.35 -42.63
N VAL A 62 36.25 -5.16 -41.35
CA VAL A 62 35.23 -4.96 -40.31
C VAL A 62 34.59 -3.57 -40.45
N SER A 63 33.27 -3.51 -40.41
CA SER A 63 32.48 -2.27 -40.37
C SER A 63 31.75 -2.08 -39.03
N PHE A 64 31.43 -3.17 -38.33
CA PHE A 64 30.91 -3.14 -36.96
C PHE A 64 31.64 -4.17 -36.11
N LEU A 65 31.87 -3.82 -34.84
CA LEU A 65 32.56 -4.64 -33.86
C LEU A 65 31.83 -4.56 -32.52
N ASN A 66 31.45 -5.71 -31.96
CA ASN A 66 30.83 -5.77 -30.63
C ASN A 66 31.29 -7.03 -29.89
N TYR A 67 31.66 -6.89 -28.63
CA TYR A 67 31.99 -8.02 -27.76
C TYR A 67 30.77 -8.40 -26.91
N CYS A 68 30.54 -9.71 -26.76
CA CYS A 68 29.49 -10.24 -25.88
C CYS A 68 30.11 -10.92 -24.65
N SER A 69 29.80 -10.39 -23.46
CA SER A 69 30.27 -10.93 -22.18
C SER A 69 29.69 -12.31 -21.85
N ALA A 70 28.36 -12.51 -21.91
CA ALA A 70 27.72 -13.80 -21.62
C ALA A 70 28.18 -14.96 -22.53
N GLY A 71 28.59 -14.64 -23.76
CA GLY A 71 29.06 -15.62 -24.74
C GLY A 71 30.58 -15.73 -24.87
N ASN A 72 31.35 -14.81 -24.29
CA ASN A 72 32.79 -14.60 -24.54
C ASN A 72 33.16 -14.72 -26.04
N TYR A 73 32.53 -13.88 -26.87
CA TYR A 73 32.80 -13.85 -28.30
C TYR A 73 32.82 -12.41 -28.84
N VAL A 74 33.45 -12.24 -29.99
CA VAL A 74 33.48 -10.98 -30.74
C VAL A 74 32.61 -11.11 -31.99
N ALA A 75 31.53 -10.36 -32.08
CA ALA A 75 30.69 -10.28 -33.27
C ALA A 75 31.18 -9.15 -34.19
N THR A 76 31.26 -9.45 -35.48
CA THR A 76 31.63 -8.51 -36.52
C THR A 76 30.60 -8.49 -37.64
N VAL A 77 30.43 -7.32 -38.24
CA VAL A 77 29.92 -7.19 -39.61
C VAL A 77 31.11 -6.89 -40.49
N GLU A 78 31.30 -7.68 -41.53
CA GLU A 78 32.45 -7.55 -42.42
C GLU A 78 32.02 -7.37 -43.87
N CYS A 79 32.67 -6.45 -44.57
CA CYS A 79 32.39 -6.12 -45.95
C CYS A 79 33.57 -6.53 -46.84
N LYS A 80 33.24 -7.23 -47.92
CA LYS A 80 34.22 -7.61 -48.94
C LYS A 80 34.57 -6.39 -49.80
N ARG A 81 35.71 -5.74 -49.56
CA ARG A 81 36.17 -4.63 -50.40
C ARG A 81 36.57 -5.14 -51.78
N THR A 82 35.91 -4.65 -52.84
CA THR A 82 36.47 -4.70 -54.20
C THR A 82 37.65 -3.72 -54.24
N GLY A 83 38.74 -4.06 -54.94
CA GLY A 83 40.03 -3.36 -54.84
C GLY A 83 39.99 -1.85 -55.17
N PRO A 84 41.15 -1.15 -55.12
CA PRO A 84 41.25 0.32 -55.12
C PRO A 84 40.77 1.04 -56.41
N ARG A 85 40.15 0.33 -57.35
CA ARG A 85 39.58 0.88 -58.60
C ARG A 85 38.05 0.85 -58.65
N GLY A 86 37.37 0.39 -57.58
CA GLY A 86 35.91 0.44 -57.51
C GLY A 86 35.41 1.87 -57.36
N SER A 87 34.47 2.28 -58.20
CA SER A 87 33.83 3.60 -58.10
C SER A 87 33.10 3.76 -56.75
N GLU A 88 32.91 4.98 -56.23
CA GLU A 88 32.16 5.21 -54.98
C GLU A 88 30.74 4.58 -55.01
N LYS A 89 30.15 4.39 -56.20
CA LYS A 89 28.86 3.71 -56.38
C LYS A 89 28.90 2.19 -56.19
N GLU A 90 30.07 1.55 -56.25
CA GLU A 90 30.24 0.10 -56.01
C GLU A 90 30.42 -0.24 -54.52
N LYS A 91 30.73 0.75 -53.66
CA LYS A 91 30.85 0.55 -52.20
C LYS A 91 29.52 0.16 -51.54
N ASP A 92 28.40 0.62 -52.07
CA ASP A 92 27.06 0.38 -51.51
C ASP A 92 26.47 -1.01 -51.86
N LEU A 93 27.12 -1.77 -52.75
CA LEU A 93 26.62 -3.06 -53.27
C LEU A 93 27.45 -4.28 -52.82
N SER A 94 28.49 -4.11 -52.00
CA SER A 94 29.31 -5.22 -51.52
C SER A 94 28.54 -6.06 -50.48
N PRO A 95 28.54 -7.40 -50.60
CA PRO A 95 27.88 -8.25 -49.61
C PRO A 95 28.53 -8.09 -48.23
N SER A 96 27.70 -7.91 -47.20
CA SER A 96 28.10 -7.87 -45.80
C SER A 96 27.83 -9.21 -45.12
N PHE A 97 28.78 -9.69 -44.32
CA PHE A 97 28.68 -10.96 -43.60
C PHE A 97 28.68 -10.70 -42.09
N THR A 98 27.81 -11.40 -41.34
CA THR A 98 27.90 -11.40 -39.87
C THR A 98 28.72 -12.60 -39.42
N ARG A 99 29.79 -12.34 -38.67
CA ARG A 99 30.70 -13.38 -38.17
C ARG A 99 30.90 -13.24 -36.67
N VAL A 100 31.14 -14.37 -36.01
CA VAL A 100 31.40 -14.44 -34.57
C VAL A 100 32.72 -15.15 -34.34
N TYR A 101 33.64 -14.50 -33.65
CA TYR A 101 34.94 -15.04 -33.26
C TYR A 101 34.91 -15.50 -31.81
N THR A 102 35.18 -16.79 -31.60
CA THR A 102 35.26 -17.43 -30.28
C THR A 102 36.70 -17.88 -30.01
N ASN A 103 37.06 -18.05 -28.73
CA ASN A 103 38.43 -18.37 -28.31
C ASN A 103 39.49 -17.36 -28.83
N TRP A 104 39.08 -16.12 -29.07
CA TRP A 104 39.92 -15.06 -29.61
C TRP A 104 41.10 -14.71 -28.69
N GLU A 105 40.96 -14.94 -27.38
CA GLU A 105 42.03 -14.76 -26.38
C GLU A 105 43.17 -15.77 -26.51
N LYS A 106 42.93 -16.91 -27.15
CA LYS A 106 43.84 -18.06 -27.23
C LYS A 106 44.54 -18.15 -28.58
N CYS A 107 44.72 -17.01 -29.26
CA CYS A 107 45.35 -16.95 -30.56
C CYS A 107 46.87 -17.20 -30.45
N ASP A 108 47.24 -18.46 -30.26
CA ASP A 108 48.59 -18.93 -30.57
C ASP A 108 48.68 -19.17 -32.09
N SER A 109 49.91 -19.23 -32.63
CA SER A 109 50.23 -19.41 -34.06
C SER A 109 49.51 -20.55 -34.85
N SER A 110 48.63 -21.33 -34.21
CA SER A 110 47.65 -22.19 -34.86
C SER A 110 46.53 -21.36 -35.50
N GLY A 111 46.51 -21.26 -36.82
CA GLY A 111 45.56 -20.42 -37.58
C GLY A 111 44.07 -20.61 -37.26
N MET A 112 43.26 -19.68 -37.76
CA MET A 112 41.81 -19.58 -37.53
C MET A 112 40.99 -20.67 -38.25
N ARG A 113 39.97 -21.21 -37.58
CA ARG A 113 39.02 -22.17 -38.18
C ARG A 113 37.68 -21.50 -38.52
N ALA A 114 37.24 -21.64 -39.78
CA ALA A 114 35.94 -21.13 -40.22
C ALA A 114 34.85 -22.21 -40.23
N ARG A 115 33.63 -21.87 -39.78
CA ARG A 115 32.43 -22.72 -39.91
C ARG A 115 31.15 -21.89 -40.04
N ILE A 116 30.06 -22.52 -40.47
CA ILE A 116 28.75 -21.88 -40.61
C ILE A 116 27.83 -22.37 -39.49
N ALA A 117 27.20 -21.42 -38.78
CA ALA A 117 26.35 -21.71 -37.63
C ALA A 117 25.23 -22.71 -37.98
N GLY A 118 25.02 -23.72 -37.14
CA GLY A 118 23.98 -24.74 -37.31
C GLY A 118 24.13 -25.68 -38.51
N ARG A 119 25.13 -25.49 -39.38
CA ARG A 119 25.35 -26.32 -40.59
C ARG A 119 26.59 -27.19 -40.53
N VAL A 120 27.62 -26.74 -39.80
CA VAL A 120 28.92 -27.43 -39.72
C VAL A 120 29.27 -27.72 -38.27
N THR A 121 29.21 -28.98 -37.88
CA THR A 121 29.66 -29.46 -36.56
C THR A 121 31.19 -29.60 -36.56
N PRO A 122 31.91 -29.03 -35.57
CA PRO A 122 33.36 -29.24 -35.44
C PRO A 122 33.67 -30.74 -35.21
N SER A 123 34.80 -31.27 -35.68
CA SER A 123 35.11 -32.70 -35.46
C SER A 123 35.64 -32.99 -34.04
N SER A 124 35.72 -34.26 -33.65
CA SER A 124 36.10 -34.68 -32.28
C SER A 124 37.52 -34.30 -31.86
N SER A 125 38.49 -34.26 -32.80
CA SER A 125 39.86 -33.76 -32.56
C SER A 125 39.96 -32.24 -32.52
N GLN A 126 38.86 -31.56 -32.84
CA GLN A 126 38.77 -30.13 -33.11
C GLN A 126 37.89 -29.39 -32.10
N THR A 127 36.97 -30.09 -31.44
CA THR A 127 36.08 -29.55 -30.40
C THR A 127 36.88 -29.41 -29.11
N GLY A 128 36.77 -28.28 -28.39
CA GLY A 128 37.42 -28.07 -27.08
C GLY A 128 38.91 -27.72 -27.08
N GLY A 129 39.52 -27.42 -28.23
CA GLY A 129 40.92 -26.98 -28.31
C GLY A 129 41.12 -25.46 -28.15
N ASP A 130 42.34 -25.04 -27.83
CA ASP A 130 42.80 -23.65 -27.75
C ASP A 130 42.96 -22.99 -29.13
N ILE A 131 42.01 -23.22 -30.04
CA ILE A 131 42.06 -22.70 -31.42
C ILE A 131 40.95 -21.68 -31.60
N MET A 132 41.29 -20.55 -32.21
CA MET A 132 40.36 -19.51 -32.59
C MET A 132 39.37 -20.01 -33.65
N GLU A 133 38.07 -19.84 -33.41
CA GLU A 133 37.02 -20.18 -34.37
C GLU A 133 36.27 -18.95 -34.85
N MET A 134 36.05 -18.86 -36.16
CA MET A 134 35.13 -17.95 -36.83
C MET A 134 33.86 -18.72 -37.20
N ILE A 135 32.71 -18.23 -36.74
CA ILE A 135 31.38 -18.76 -37.00
C ILE A 135 30.63 -17.74 -37.85
N GLU A 136 30.36 -18.07 -39.10
CA GLU A 136 29.52 -17.22 -39.96
C GLU A 136 28.04 -17.48 -39.65
N LEU A 137 27.30 -16.42 -39.34
CA LEU A 137 25.86 -16.49 -39.15
C LEU A 137 25.20 -16.48 -40.53
N PRO A 138 24.35 -17.47 -40.88
CA PRO A 138 23.73 -17.56 -42.19
C PRO A 138 22.63 -16.50 -42.33
N SER A 139 23.00 -15.24 -42.61
CA SER A 139 22.06 -14.17 -42.90
C SER A 139 21.64 -14.23 -44.36
N ARG A 140 20.33 -14.21 -44.64
CA ARG A 140 19.80 -14.10 -46.03
C ARG A 140 19.96 -12.68 -46.60
N PHE A 141 20.49 -11.75 -45.82
CA PHE A 141 20.59 -10.34 -46.16
C PHE A 141 21.82 -10.04 -47.00
N GLN A 142 21.66 -9.21 -48.02
CA GLN A 142 22.78 -8.71 -48.82
C GLN A 142 23.50 -7.55 -48.13
N GLN A 143 22.76 -6.72 -47.38
CA GLN A 143 23.29 -5.55 -46.68
C GLN A 143 22.77 -5.48 -45.24
N ILE A 144 23.69 -5.48 -44.28
CA ILE A 144 23.40 -5.36 -42.86
C ILE A 144 23.46 -3.88 -42.48
N THR A 145 22.37 -3.36 -41.90
CA THR A 145 22.23 -1.95 -41.52
C THR A 145 22.53 -1.71 -40.04
N ALA A 146 22.26 -2.69 -39.18
CA ALA A 146 22.55 -2.62 -37.75
C ALA A 146 22.70 -4.03 -37.14
N ILE A 147 23.46 -4.12 -36.06
CA ILE A 147 23.65 -5.34 -35.27
C ILE A 147 23.58 -5.00 -33.78
N ALA A 148 22.99 -5.87 -32.98
CA ALA A 148 23.01 -5.78 -31.52
C ALA A 148 23.32 -7.15 -30.90
N CYS A 149 24.09 -7.15 -29.82
CA CYS A 149 24.36 -8.34 -29.02
C CYS A 149 23.78 -8.12 -27.63
N SER A 150 22.95 -9.06 -27.15
CA SER A 150 22.52 -9.04 -25.75
C SER A 150 23.72 -9.43 -24.89
N GLN A 151 24.10 -8.54 -23.98
CA GLN A 151 25.17 -8.83 -23.02
C GLN A 151 24.75 -9.94 -22.04
N GLU A 152 23.46 -10.22 -21.95
CA GLU A 152 22.87 -11.10 -20.96
C GLU A 152 22.62 -12.54 -21.41
N SER A 153 21.93 -12.70 -22.53
CA SER A 153 21.65 -14.02 -23.11
C SER A 153 22.80 -14.50 -24.02
N GLY A 154 23.55 -13.54 -24.55
CA GLY A 154 24.52 -13.75 -25.61
C GLY A 154 23.93 -13.94 -27.00
N ASN A 155 22.64 -13.65 -27.18
CA ASN A 155 21.97 -13.68 -28.47
C ASN A 155 22.41 -12.51 -29.37
N VAL A 156 22.32 -12.70 -30.68
CA VAL A 156 22.68 -11.70 -31.70
C VAL A 156 21.44 -11.33 -32.51
N LEU A 157 21.15 -10.05 -32.63
CA LEU A 157 20.10 -9.51 -33.48
C LEU A 157 20.74 -8.79 -34.67
N VAL A 158 20.42 -9.26 -35.88
CA VAL A 158 20.94 -8.69 -37.13
C VAL A 158 19.81 -8.01 -37.88
N CYS A 159 20.05 -6.81 -38.38
CA CYS A 159 19.07 -6.05 -39.14
C CYS A 159 19.54 -5.74 -40.55
N SER A 160 18.59 -5.83 -41.47
CA SER A 160 18.72 -5.41 -42.86
C SER A 160 17.51 -4.59 -43.23
N HIS A 161 17.73 -3.28 -43.39
CA HIS A 161 16.67 -2.31 -43.69
C HIS A 161 15.58 -2.36 -42.61
N ARG A 162 14.43 -2.98 -42.91
CA ARG A 162 13.28 -3.10 -41.99
C ARG A 162 13.18 -4.46 -41.30
N THR A 163 13.98 -5.45 -41.72
CA THR A 163 13.86 -6.83 -41.23
C THR A 163 14.92 -7.11 -40.18
N LEU A 164 14.49 -7.70 -39.07
CA LEU A 164 15.31 -8.20 -37.97
C LEU A 164 15.32 -9.73 -37.99
N CYS A 165 16.51 -10.30 -37.82
CA CYS A 165 16.73 -11.73 -37.66
C CYS A 165 17.49 -11.98 -36.35
N LEU A 166 16.91 -12.80 -35.49
CA LEU A 166 17.50 -13.17 -34.21
C LEU A 166 18.26 -14.50 -34.35
N TYR A 167 19.49 -14.53 -33.83
CA TYR A 167 20.30 -15.73 -33.70
C TYR A 167 20.47 -16.04 -32.22
N GLN A 168 19.94 -17.18 -31.80
CA GLN A 168 20.02 -17.65 -30.44
C GLN A 168 21.38 -18.32 -30.21
N ARG A 169 22.07 -17.93 -29.13
CA ARG A 169 23.27 -18.61 -28.67
C ARG A 169 22.90 -19.96 -28.05
N VAL A 170 23.57 -21.02 -28.49
CA VAL A 170 23.40 -22.36 -27.96
C VAL A 170 24.75 -22.98 -27.61
N THR A 171 24.76 -23.82 -26.58
CA THR A 171 25.91 -24.69 -26.29
C THR A 171 25.57 -26.09 -26.77
N ARG A 172 26.23 -26.53 -27.84
CA ARG A 172 26.06 -27.88 -28.38
C ARG A 172 27.12 -28.79 -27.79
N THR A 173 26.80 -30.07 -27.68
CA THR A 173 27.75 -31.11 -27.24
C THR A 173 28.04 -31.99 -28.44
N HIS A 174 29.32 -32.20 -28.73
CA HIS A 174 29.73 -33.10 -29.79
C HIS A 174 29.40 -34.55 -29.42
N ASP A 175 28.77 -35.30 -30.32
CA ASP A 175 28.22 -36.63 -30.01
C ASP A 175 29.29 -37.64 -29.58
N ILE A 176 30.46 -37.62 -30.23
CA ILE A 176 31.57 -38.55 -29.96
C ILE A 176 32.46 -38.08 -28.80
N SER A 177 33.12 -36.92 -28.93
CA SER A 177 34.05 -36.40 -27.91
C SER A 177 33.38 -35.92 -26.62
N ARG A 178 32.05 -35.71 -26.61
CA ARG A 178 31.29 -35.11 -25.51
C ARG A 178 31.75 -33.70 -25.11
N LEU A 179 32.57 -33.07 -25.93
CA LEU A 179 33.05 -31.71 -25.71
C LEU A 179 31.97 -30.70 -26.10
N LYS A 180 31.84 -29.65 -25.29
CA LYS A 180 30.88 -28.57 -25.51
C LYS A 180 31.50 -27.49 -26.40
N PHE A 181 30.71 -26.92 -27.29
CA PHE A 181 31.09 -25.79 -28.13
C PHE A 181 29.93 -24.80 -28.29
N ILE A 182 30.26 -23.54 -28.55
CA ILE A 182 29.28 -22.48 -28.80
C ILE A 182 28.81 -22.57 -30.25
N ASP A 183 27.52 -22.47 -30.49
CA ASP A 183 26.97 -22.32 -31.84
C ASP A 183 25.78 -21.36 -31.82
N PHE A 184 25.25 -21.02 -33.00
CA PHE A 184 24.09 -20.15 -33.12
C PHE A 184 22.98 -20.79 -33.95
N GLU A 185 21.75 -20.67 -33.46
CA GLU A 185 20.55 -21.12 -34.16
C GLU A 185 19.75 -19.93 -34.62
N THR A 186 19.38 -19.91 -35.90
CA THR A 186 18.47 -18.89 -36.43
C THR A 186 17.08 -19.08 -35.81
N TRP A 187 16.54 -18.01 -35.22
CA TRP A 187 15.17 -18.01 -34.73
C TRP A 187 14.21 -18.25 -35.90
N PRO A 188 13.16 -19.07 -35.73
CA PRO A 188 12.29 -19.49 -36.85
C PRO A 188 11.45 -18.37 -37.48
N VAL A 189 11.50 -17.16 -36.92
CA VAL A 189 10.68 -16.01 -37.28
C VAL A 189 11.59 -14.80 -37.50
N THR A 190 11.27 -14.01 -38.53
CA THR A 190 11.84 -12.67 -38.74
C THR A 190 10.84 -11.60 -38.34
N LEU A 191 11.32 -10.50 -37.78
CA LEU A 191 10.49 -9.34 -37.44
C LEU A 191 10.69 -8.26 -38.49
N GLU A 192 9.62 -7.64 -38.97
CA GLU A 192 9.68 -6.51 -39.89
C GLU A 192 9.07 -5.28 -39.23
N LEU A 193 9.84 -4.20 -39.21
CA LEU A 193 9.46 -2.92 -38.63
C LEU A 193 8.80 -2.02 -39.69
N SER A 194 7.95 -1.09 -39.26
CA SER A 194 7.35 -0.08 -40.15
C SER A 194 8.37 0.92 -40.74
N TYR A 195 9.56 1.01 -40.15
CA TYR A 195 10.66 1.88 -40.57
C TYR A 195 12.00 1.14 -40.58
N SER A 196 13.04 1.77 -41.16
CA SER A 196 14.39 1.20 -41.23
C SER A 196 15.25 1.71 -40.07
N PRO A 197 15.50 0.94 -39.01
CA PRO A 197 16.39 1.36 -37.94
C PRO A 197 17.84 1.49 -38.41
N ILE A 198 18.54 2.45 -37.81
CA ILE A 198 19.97 2.71 -37.98
C ILE A 198 20.73 2.23 -36.71
N ARG A 199 20.04 2.16 -35.57
CA ARG A 199 20.61 1.71 -34.29
C ARG A 199 19.71 0.67 -33.65
N LEU A 200 20.34 -0.33 -33.05
CA LEU A 200 19.68 -1.40 -32.30
C LEU A 200 20.37 -1.60 -30.96
N SER A 201 19.57 -1.83 -29.93
CA SER A 201 20.03 -2.30 -28.63
C SER A 201 19.12 -3.43 -28.16
N MET A 202 19.70 -4.44 -27.52
CA MET A 202 18.98 -5.60 -27.00
C MET A 202 19.47 -5.92 -25.59
N CYS A 203 18.54 -6.03 -24.65
CA CYS A 203 18.79 -6.42 -23.27
C CYS A 203 17.73 -7.45 -22.87
N GLU A 204 18.14 -8.66 -22.49
CA GLU A 204 17.22 -9.76 -22.20
C GLU A 204 16.20 -9.99 -23.35
N ASP A 205 14.90 -9.87 -23.05
CA ASP A 205 13.79 -9.99 -24.00
C ASP A 205 13.30 -8.64 -24.57
N LEU A 206 14.03 -7.55 -24.32
CA LEU A 206 13.70 -6.20 -24.77
C LEU A 206 14.61 -5.71 -25.90
N VAL A 207 14.00 -5.06 -26.89
CA VAL A 207 14.68 -4.49 -28.06
C VAL A 207 14.31 -3.03 -28.20
N ALA A 208 15.32 -2.17 -28.36
CA ALA A 208 15.17 -0.78 -28.75
C ALA A 208 15.69 -0.59 -30.18
N ALA A 209 14.81 -0.22 -31.10
CA ALA A 209 15.13 0.10 -32.47
C ALA A 209 14.94 1.59 -32.72
N SER A 210 15.89 2.25 -33.39
CA SER A 210 15.75 3.68 -33.72
C SER A 210 16.42 4.07 -35.01
N ASN A 211 15.90 5.12 -35.63
CA ASN A 211 16.55 5.88 -36.71
C ASN A 211 16.67 7.36 -36.25
N SER A 212 16.71 8.32 -37.17
CA SER A 212 16.81 9.74 -36.84
C SER A 212 15.53 10.39 -36.30
N ASP A 213 14.36 9.81 -36.55
CA ASP A 213 13.04 10.42 -36.23
C ASP A 213 12.16 9.56 -35.31
N SER A 214 12.45 8.27 -35.22
CA SER A 214 11.59 7.24 -34.65
C SER A 214 12.38 6.34 -33.68
N LEU A 215 11.79 6.04 -32.53
CA LEU A 215 12.25 5.02 -31.57
C LEU A 215 11.08 4.09 -31.23
N HIS A 216 11.32 2.79 -31.36
CA HIS A 216 10.39 1.75 -30.92
C HIS A 216 11.10 0.83 -29.92
N VAL A 217 10.62 0.82 -28.67
CA VAL A 217 10.99 -0.17 -27.66
C VAL A 217 9.89 -1.21 -27.56
N PHE A 218 10.22 -2.46 -27.78
CA PHE A 218 9.29 -3.58 -27.73
C PHE A 218 9.93 -4.82 -27.09
N ARG A 219 9.07 -5.67 -26.54
CA ARG A 219 9.43 -6.93 -25.91
C ARG A 219 9.11 -8.10 -26.84
N ILE A 220 9.94 -9.13 -26.80
CA ILE A 220 9.73 -10.39 -27.51
C ILE A 220 9.25 -11.47 -26.52
N ASN A 221 7.94 -11.76 -26.54
CA ASN A 221 7.22 -12.69 -25.67
C ASN A 221 7.15 -14.14 -26.21
N LYS A 222 6.72 -15.08 -25.35
CA LYS A 222 6.56 -16.52 -25.66
C LYS A 222 5.53 -16.76 -26.78
N GLY A 223 5.94 -17.47 -27.82
CA GLY A 223 5.05 -18.39 -28.55
C GLY A 223 5.64 -19.78 -28.42
N PHE A 224 5.03 -20.69 -27.65
CA PHE A 224 5.15 -22.18 -27.70
C PHE A 224 4.56 -22.82 -26.42
N ALA A 225 3.30 -23.27 -26.47
CA ALA A 225 2.81 -24.30 -25.55
C ALA A 225 3.31 -25.68 -26.01
N ARG A 226 3.74 -26.56 -25.09
CA ARG A 226 4.07 -27.96 -25.40
C ARG A 226 2.81 -28.85 -25.26
N PRO A 227 2.73 -29.98 -25.99
CA PRO A 227 1.53 -30.81 -26.09
C PRO A 227 1.38 -31.79 -24.91
N THR A 228 1.29 -31.28 -23.68
CA THR A 228 0.96 -32.09 -22.49
C THR A 228 -0.31 -31.68 -21.77
N ASP A 229 -1.02 -30.66 -22.24
CA ASP A 229 -2.28 -30.21 -21.63
C ASP A 229 -3.52 -30.99 -22.13
N TRP A 230 -3.31 -32.06 -22.90
CA TRP A 230 -4.35 -33.06 -23.15
C TRP A 230 -4.44 -34.06 -22.00
N THR A 231 -4.88 -33.60 -20.84
CA THR A 231 -5.75 -34.34 -19.92
C THR A 231 -6.09 -33.46 -18.73
N THR A 232 -7.09 -32.60 -18.86
CA THR A 232 -8.16 -32.52 -17.85
C THR A 232 -9.36 -31.76 -18.41
N THR A 233 -10.41 -32.54 -18.67
CA THR A 233 -11.82 -32.17 -18.56
C THR A 233 -12.34 -30.99 -19.38
N ALA A 234 -12.92 -31.39 -20.52
CA ALA A 234 -14.09 -30.79 -21.12
C ALA A 234 -15.09 -30.22 -20.11
N SER A 235 -15.54 -28.98 -20.32
CA SER A 235 -16.96 -28.65 -20.50
C SER A 235 -17.15 -27.13 -20.65
N SER A 236 -18.14 -26.76 -21.46
CA SER A 236 -18.70 -25.43 -21.70
C SER A 236 -18.01 -24.52 -22.72
N SER A 237 -18.42 -24.72 -23.98
CA SER A 237 -18.63 -23.64 -24.93
C SER A 237 -19.65 -22.62 -24.39
N ALA A 238 -19.26 -21.37 -24.19
CA ALA A 238 -20.19 -20.24 -24.18
C ALA A 238 -19.47 -18.95 -24.56
N SER A 239 -19.93 -18.35 -25.65
CA SER A 239 -19.74 -16.94 -25.99
C SER A 239 -20.18 -16.05 -24.83
N SER A 240 -19.30 -15.18 -24.33
CA SER A 240 -19.72 -14.06 -23.49
C SER A 240 -18.85 -12.82 -23.73
N SER A 241 -19.51 -11.84 -24.31
CA SER A 241 -19.18 -10.42 -24.21
C SER A 241 -18.96 -10.00 -22.76
N PRO A 242 -18.08 -9.03 -22.47
CA PRO A 242 -17.89 -8.56 -21.10
C PRO A 242 -19.13 -7.72 -20.70
N ARG A 243 -20.01 -8.34 -19.91
CA ARG A 243 -21.02 -7.64 -19.11
C ARG A 243 -20.32 -6.93 -17.97
N LYS A 244 -20.38 -5.59 -17.99
CA LYS A 244 -20.26 -4.76 -16.80
C LYS A 244 -21.40 -5.10 -15.83
N ASN A 245 -21.06 -5.40 -14.58
CA ASN A 245 -21.91 -5.16 -13.44
C ASN A 245 -21.13 -4.29 -12.45
N ALA A 246 -21.29 -2.99 -12.61
CA ALA A 246 -21.28 -2.06 -11.50
C ALA A 246 -22.66 -1.39 -11.54
N SER A 247 -23.42 -1.54 -10.47
CA SER A 247 -24.64 -0.80 -10.14
C SER A 247 -24.43 -0.32 -8.71
N ASP A 248 -24.75 0.90 -8.31
CA ASP A 248 -25.16 2.10 -9.02
C ASP A 248 -25.07 3.21 -7.96
N CYS A 249 -24.57 4.38 -8.34
CA CYS A 249 -24.95 5.65 -7.72
C CYS A 249 -24.94 6.70 -8.84
N ASN A 250 -26.10 6.80 -9.52
CA ASN A 250 -26.42 7.89 -10.44
C ASN A 250 -26.63 9.20 -9.68
N LYS A 251 -26.11 10.31 -10.21
CA LYS A 251 -26.87 11.55 -10.44
C LYS A 251 -26.36 12.29 -11.68
N ASP A 252 -27.20 12.22 -12.72
CA ASP A 252 -27.65 13.26 -13.65
C ASP A 252 -26.69 14.31 -14.22
N GLY A 253 -26.58 14.30 -15.55
CA GLY A 253 -26.10 15.40 -16.40
C GLY A 253 -26.06 14.97 -17.87
N GLU A 254 -26.87 15.59 -18.72
CA GLU A 254 -27.06 15.32 -20.15
C GLU A 254 -25.75 15.16 -20.95
N LYS A 255 -25.64 14.06 -21.71
CA LYS A 255 -24.61 13.89 -22.74
C LYS A 255 -24.99 14.65 -24.02
N VAL A 256 -24.34 15.78 -24.25
CA VAL A 256 -24.18 16.34 -25.60
C VAL A 256 -22.94 15.68 -26.21
N SER A 257 -23.12 14.94 -27.31
CA SER A 257 -22.00 14.43 -28.12
C SER A 257 -21.21 15.59 -28.69
N THR A 258 -19.99 15.80 -28.20
CA THR A 258 -19.05 16.80 -28.74
C THR A 258 -17.90 16.10 -29.44
N ASP A 259 -17.67 16.54 -30.67
CA ASP A 259 -16.74 16.00 -31.66
C ASP A 259 -15.29 16.20 -31.21
N ALA A 260 -14.50 15.13 -31.11
CA ALA A 260 -13.15 15.14 -30.56
C ALA A 260 -12.17 16.04 -31.35
N ASP A 261 -12.47 16.28 -32.63
CA ASP A 261 -11.67 17.16 -33.50
C ASP A 261 -11.90 18.66 -33.20
N SER A 262 -13.04 19.03 -32.58
CA SER A 262 -13.33 20.41 -32.21
C SER A 262 -12.58 20.87 -30.94
N LEU A 263 -12.38 19.96 -29.99
CA LEU A 263 -11.67 20.22 -28.72
C LEU A 263 -10.15 20.32 -28.89
N LEU A 264 -9.58 19.62 -29.88
CA LEU A 264 -8.17 19.76 -30.26
C LEU A 264 -7.86 21.13 -30.87
N GLY A 265 -8.83 21.75 -31.54
CA GLY A 265 -8.71 23.11 -32.07
C GLY A 265 -8.73 24.21 -30.99
N GLU A 266 -9.38 23.95 -29.86
CA GLU A 266 -9.48 24.91 -28.74
C GLU A 266 -8.31 24.79 -27.74
N ALA A 267 -7.73 23.60 -27.55
CA ALA A 267 -6.51 23.41 -26.75
C ALA A 267 -5.30 24.17 -27.33
N CYS A 268 -5.23 24.31 -28.66
CA CYS A 268 -4.21 25.12 -29.35
C CYS A 268 -4.41 26.64 -29.19
N LYS A 269 -5.54 27.10 -28.62
CA LYS A 269 -5.86 28.53 -28.45
C LYS A 269 -5.81 29.03 -27.00
N GLY A 270 -5.42 28.17 -26.05
CA GLY A 270 -4.96 28.61 -24.73
C GLY A 270 -6.03 29.24 -23.83
N ILE A 271 -7.22 28.63 -23.69
CA ILE A 271 -8.24 29.10 -22.74
C ILE A 271 -8.90 27.92 -21.99
N ILE A 272 -8.82 27.97 -20.65
CA ILE A 272 -9.65 27.35 -19.57
C ILE A 272 -9.21 26.02 -18.90
N SER A 273 -8.85 26.20 -17.61
CA SER A 273 -9.27 25.57 -16.34
C SER A 273 -9.73 24.10 -16.23
N SER A 274 -8.92 23.37 -15.44
CA SER A 274 -9.25 22.37 -14.40
C SER A 274 -10.18 21.16 -14.67
N SER A 275 -9.55 20.00 -14.42
CA SER A 275 -10.00 18.78 -13.71
C SER A 275 -10.88 17.76 -14.43
N GLY A 276 -10.31 16.56 -14.58
CA GLY A 276 -10.96 15.31 -14.99
C GLY A 276 -10.47 14.83 -16.35
N ILE A 277 -9.83 13.66 -16.43
CA ILE A 277 -9.45 12.94 -17.67
C ILE A 277 -8.12 13.40 -18.33
N LEU A 278 -7.03 13.50 -17.55
CA LEU A 278 -5.67 13.81 -18.05
C LEU A 278 -4.57 12.90 -17.48
N SER A 279 -4.93 11.65 -17.14
CA SER A 279 -4.06 10.66 -16.47
C SER A 279 -3.29 9.70 -17.41
N THR A 280 -3.18 10.02 -18.71
CA THR A 280 -2.49 9.17 -19.70
C THR A 280 -1.39 9.88 -20.49
N LEU A 281 -0.93 11.05 -20.03
CA LEU A 281 0.19 11.75 -20.67
C LEU A 281 1.54 11.23 -20.14
N SER A 282 2.28 10.51 -20.99
CA SER A 282 3.63 9.96 -20.78
C SER A 282 4.73 11.03 -20.72
N SER A 283 4.47 12.18 -20.11
CA SER A 283 5.42 13.29 -20.02
C SER A 283 5.34 13.91 -18.62
N ILE A 284 6.48 13.97 -17.93
CA ILE A 284 6.62 14.58 -16.61
C ILE A 284 5.98 15.98 -16.63
N ARG A 285 4.96 16.19 -15.77
CA ARG A 285 4.47 17.54 -15.47
C ARG A 285 5.56 18.26 -14.68
N CYS A 286 6.15 19.31 -15.24
CA CYS A 286 6.85 20.31 -14.45
C CYS A 286 5.81 21.08 -13.62
N SER A 287 5.65 20.73 -12.34
CA SER A 287 4.90 21.56 -11.39
C SER A 287 5.77 22.73 -10.95
N LEU A 288 5.86 23.77 -11.78
CA LEU A 288 6.16 25.12 -11.32
C LEU A 288 5.12 26.04 -11.94
N ARG A 289 4.10 26.39 -11.14
CA ARG A 289 3.32 27.61 -11.36
C ARG A 289 4.28 28.78 -11.20
N ASN A 290 4.93 29.17 -12.28
CA ASN A 290 5.48 30.51 -12.44
C ASN A 290 5.35 30.87 -13.92
N ASN A 291 4.86 32.09 -14.16
CA ASN A 291 4.50 32.66 -15.46
C ASN A 291 5.70 32.88 -16.40
N ASN A 292 6.51 31.85 -16.67
CA ASN A 292 7.58 31.91 -17.67
C ASN A 292 7.12 31.25 -18.99
N PRO A 293 7.22 31.96 -20.13
CA PRO A 293 6.77 31.48 -21.44
C PRO A 293 7.69 30.42 -22.09
N ASP A 294 8.73 29.94 -21.39
CA ASP A 294 9.77 29.05 -21.93
C ASP A 294 9.63 27.56 -21.54
N LEU A 295 8.45 27.11 -21.10
CA LEU A 295 8.17 25.68 -20.85
C LEU A 295 8.02 24.94 -22.19
N LYS A 296 9.14 24.39 -22.71
CA LYS A 296 9.18 23.62 -23.95
C LYS A 296 8.40 22.31 -23.79
N VAL A 297 7.37 22.11 -24.61
CA VAL A 297 6.73 20.81 -24.84
C VAL A 297 7.79 19.82 -25.33
N PRO A 298 7.77 18.54 -24.88
CA PRO A 298 8.71 17.53 -25.36
C PRO A 298 8.68 17.43 -26.90
N PRO A 299 9.82 17.14 -27.56
CA PRO A 299 9.93 17.18 -29.02
C PRO A 299 9.22 16.02 -29.73
N PHE A 300 8.47 15.19 -29.00
CA PHE A 300 7.80 14.00 -29.51
C PHE A 300 6.31 14.26 -29.77
N LYS A 301 5.79 13.64 -30.83
CA LYS A 301 4.36 13.55 -31.14
C LYS A 301 3.63 12.85 -29.98
N PRO A 302 2.35 13.19 -29.71
CA PRO A 302 1.58 12.55 -28.64
C PRO A 302 1.41 11.05 -28.92
N PRO A 303 1.37 10.18 -27.89
CA PRO A 303 1.34 8.73 -28.07
C PRO A 303 0.18 8.23 -28.94
N SER A 304 -0.96 8.92 -28.94
CA SER A 304 -2.14 8.56 -29.76
C SER A 304 -1.94 8.77 -31.27
N SER A 305 -0.95 9.56 -31.67
CA SER A 305 -0.66 9.87 -33.07
C SER A 305 0.46 9.03 -33.68
N VAL A 306 1.16 8.24 -32.85
CA VAL A 306 2.29 7.40 -33.27
C VAL A 306 1.81 5.95 -33.31
N ALA A 307 1.94 5.30 -34.47
CA ALA A 307 1.59 3.91 -34.66
C ALA A 307 2.70 3.17 -35.41
N MET A 308 3.73 2.75 -34.67
CA MET A 308 4.78 1.88 -35.18
C MET A 308 4.34 0.41 -35.02
N THR A 309 4.50 -0.38 -36.07
CA THR A 309 4.08 -1.78 -36.08
C THR A 309 5.27 -2.70 -36.30
N VAL A 310 5.22 -3.88 -35.67
CA VAL A 310 6.15 -4.99 -35.90
C VAL A 310 5.36 -6.14 -36.49
N THR A 311 5.63 -6.48 -37.75
CA THR A 311 5.04 -7.62 -38.44
C THR A 311 5.95 -8.83 -38.34
N ILE A 312 5.37 -10.00 -38.13
CA ILE A 312 6.12 -11.26 -38.06
C ILE A 312 6.10 -11.91 -39.45
N LYS A 313 7.28 -12.08 -40.07
CA LYS A 313 7.48 -12.69 -41.40
C LYS A 313 8.21 -14.03 -41.28
N GLU A 314 7.73 -15.01 -42.04
CA GLU A 314 8.14 -16.42 -42.08
C GLU A 314 7.64 -17.30 -40.91
N ILE A 315 6.81 -18.29 -41.29
CA ILE A 315 6.46 -19.50 -40.56
C ILE A 315 6.78 -20.63 -41.54
N PRO A 316 7.43 -21.74 -41.16
CA PRO A 316 7.49 -22.92 -42.00
C PRO A 316 6.08 -23.27 -42.48
N ALA A 317 5.83 -23.23 -43.78
CA ALA A 317 4.54 -23.58 -44.36
C ALA A 317 4.26 -25.07 -44.09
N ASN A 318 3.30 -25.34 -43.19
CA ASN A 318 2.54 -26.60 -42.95
C ASN A 318 2.29 -26.93 -41.47
N GLU A 319 2.37 -25.98 -40.54
CA GLU A 319 2.20 -26.29 -39.12
C GLU A 319 1.06 -25.48 -38.44
N PRO A 320 0.18 -26.12 -37.64
CA PRO A 320 -1.03 -25.51 -37.06
C PRO A 320 -0.78 -24.49 -35.92
N TRP A 321 0.46 -24.25 -35.51
CA TRP A 321 0.82 -23.27 -34.45
C TRP A 321 1.04 -21.84 -34.97
N ALA A 322 0.77 -21.58 -36.25
CA ALA A 322 1.00 -20.30 -36.92
C ALA A 322 0.19 -19.11 -36.35
N GLU A 323 -1.07 -19.33 -35.94
CA GLU A 323 -1.94 -18.28 -35.37
C GLU A 323 -1.56 -17.88 -33.92
N GLN A 324 -0.78 -18.70 -33.21
CA GLN A 324 -0.34 -18.45 -31.82
C GLN A 324 0.93 -17.58 -31.71
N MET A 325 1.51 -17.15 -32.83
CA MET A 325 2.78 -16.42 -32.89
C MET A 325 2.63 -14.89 -33.01
N THR A 326 1.45 -14.36 -33.31
CA THR A 326 1.22 -12.90 -33.46
C THR A 326 1.26 -12.12 -32.13
N SER A 327 1.11 -12.79 -30.99
CA SER A 327 1.23 -12.21 -29.64
C SER A 327 2.68 -12.15 -29.12
N MET A 328 3.67 -12.51 -29.94
CA MET A 328 5.09 -12.54 -29.54
C MET A 328 5.73 -11.16 -29.42
N VAL A 329 5.11 -10.06 -29.86
CA VAL A 329 5.71 -8.73 -29.75
C VAL A 329 4.78 -7.80 -29.00
N GLU A 330 5.29 -7.22 -27.92
CA GLU A 330 4.58 -6.26 -27.09
C GLU A 330 5.27 -4.90 -27.16
N SER A 331 4.55 -3.89 -27.63
CA SER A 331 5.10 -2.54 -27.76
C SER A 331 5.08 -1.81 -26.42
N LEU A 332 6.24 -1.38 -25.93
CA LEU A 332 6.36 -0.70 -24.62
C LEU A 332 6.60 0.80 -24.72
N LEU A 333 7.20 1.29 -25.81
CA LEU A 333 7.39 2.73 -26.04
C LEU A 333 7.52 3.01 -27.54
N GLN A 334 6.79 4.01 -28.02
CA GLN A 334 6.90 4.51 -29.38
C GLN A 334 7.05 6.02 -29.33
N LEU A 335 8.16 6.53 -29.87
CA LEU A 335 8.43 7.97 -29.95
C LEU A 335 8.72 8.35 -31.39
N GLU A 336 8.06 9.40 -31.85
CA GLU A 336 8.29 10.00 -33.16
C GLU A 336 8.45 11.52 -32.99
N LEU A 337 9.46 12.12 -33.61
CA LEU A 337 9.67 13.57 -33.54
C LEU A 337 8.65 14.34 -34.38
N TRP A 338 8.32 15.58 -33.97
CA TRP A 338 7.49 16.46 -34.78
C TRP A 338 8.15 16.80 -36.13
N ASP A 339 7.34 16.87 -37.17
CA ASP A 339 7.76 17.44 -38.45
C ASP A 339 7.85 18.97 -38.29
N ALA A 340 9.07 19.51 -38.33
CA ALA A 340 9.27 20.95 -38.21
C ALA A 340 8.77 21.66 -39.48
N GLU A 341 7.58 22.25 -39.43
CA GLU A 341 7.14 23.22 -40.43
C GLU A 341 7.86 24.56 -40.18
N GLY A 342 8.92 24.85 -40.95
CA GLY A 342 9.64 26.14 -40.95
C GLY A 342 11.16 26.04 -40.75
N GLU A 343 11.87 27.18 -40.84
CA GLU A 343 13.36 27.32 -40.84
C GLU A 343 14.10 26.86 -39.56
N ARG A 344 13.43 26.23 -38.58
CA ARG A 344 14.12 25.64 -37.41
C ARG A 344 14.76 24.31 -37.84
N ALA A 345 16.04 24.15 -37.55
CA ALA A 345 16.77 22.92 -37.86
C ALA A 345 16.02 21.68 -37.31
N LYS A 346 15.73 20.70 -38.18
CA LYS A 346 15.07 19.44 -37.83
C LYS A 346 15.85 18.77 -36.68
N ASP A 347 15.19 18.59 -35.52
CA ASP A 347 15.75 17.82 -34.41
C ASP A 347 15.85 16.34 -34.82
N ALA A 348 16.75 15.59 -34.20
CA ALA A 348 16.98 14.20 -34.56
C ALA A 348 17.39 13.38 -33.34
N ILE A 349 17.01 12.10 -33.32
CA ILE A 349 17.47 11.13 -32.33
C ILE A 349 18.94 10.78 -32.62
N ILE A 350 19.82 11.21 -31.72
CA ILE A 350 21.28 11.06 -31.86
C ILE A 350 21.77 9.80 -31.14
N CYS A 351 21.25 9.50 -29.95
CA CYS A 351 21.68 8.34 -29.19
C CYS A 351 20.50 7.64 -28.51
N VAL A 352 20.63 6.32 -28.36
CA VAL A 352 19.73 5.48 -27.57
C VAL A 352 20.58 4.53 -26.75
N ALA A 353 20.32 4.42 -25.45
CA ALA A 353 20.96 3.47 -24.55
C ALA A 353 19.88 2.71 -23.77
N LEU A 354 19.92 1.38 -23.86
CA LEU A 354 19.04 0.49 -23.12
C LEU A 354 19.85 -0.26 -22.05
N ARG A 355 19.34 -0.34 -20.83
CA ARG A 355 20.04 -0.96 -19.69
C ARG A 355 19.09 -1.77 -18.80
N PRO A 356 19.41 -3.03 -18.47
CA PRO A 356 18.71 -3.79 -17.44
C PRO A 356 19.24 -3.44 -16.03
N LEU A 357 18.38 -3.53 -15.01
CA LEU A 357 18.73 -3.32 -13.61
C LEU A 357 18.33 -4.53 -12.77
N TYR A 358 19.30 -5.13 -12.09
CA TYR A 358 19.14 -6.30 -11.23
C TYR A 358 19.33 -5.92 -9.76
N LYS A 359 18.64 -6.62 -8.85
CA LYS A 359 18.77 -6.44 -7.40
C LYS A 359 20.00 -7.18 -6.87
N ILE A 360 20.78 -6.53 -6.00
CA ILE A 360 21.91 -7.14 -5.30
C ILE A 360 21.40 -7.70 -3.97
N PHE A 361 20.90 -8.94 -3.90
CA PHE A 361 20.56 -9.59 -2.62
C PHE A 361 21.04 -11.03 -2.51
N ALA A 362 21.66 -11.32 -1.38
CA ALA A 362 21.99 -12.66 -0.90
C ALA A 362 20.72 -13.40 -0.47
N SER A 363 20.52 -14.62 -0.98
CA SER A 363 19.49 -15.58 -0.57
C SER A 363 18.04 -15.27 -0.98
N HIS A 364 17.70 -15.47 -2.26
CA HIS A 364 16.43 -16.13 -2.57
C HIS A 364 16.72 -17.50 -3.18
N PRO A 365 15.97 -18.56 -2.80
CA PRO A 365 16.06 -19.84 -3.49
C PRO A 365 15.71 -19.61 -4.96
N LEU A 366 16.42 -20.28 -5.87
CA LEU A 366 16.09 -20.31 -7.30
C LEU A 366 14.62 -20.74 -7.44
N LYS A 367 13.70 -19.78 -7.50
CA LYS A 367 12.34 -20.05 -7.95
C LYS A 367 12.45 -20.40 -9.43
N GLN A 368 11.87 -21.56 -9.73
CA GLN A 368 11.58 -22.19 -11.01
C GLN A 368 11.97 -21.43 -12.29
N GLU A 369 12.64 -22.15 -13.17
CA GLU A 369 13.02 -21.77 -14.54
C GLU A 369 12.01 -20.81 -15.17
N SER A 370 12.49 -19.63 -15.58
CA SER A 370 11.68 -18.68 -16.33
C SER A 370 11.07 -19.38 -17.55
N SER A 371 9.82 -19.07 -17.87
CA SER A 371 9.05 -19.72 -18.95
C SER A 371 9.61 -19.47 -20.37
N CYS A 372 10.65 -18.64 -20.51
CA CYS A 372 11.34 -18.27 -21.75
C CYS A 372 12.88 -18.26 -21.60
N PRO A 373 13.53 -19.40 -21.33
CA PRO A 373 14.98 -19.47 -21.06
C PRO A 373 15.86 -19.14 -22.27
N ARG A 374 15.28 -18.85 -23.44
CA ARG A 374 16.01 -18.61 -24.70
C ARG A 374 16.43 -17.16 -24.90
N LEU A 375 15.66 -16.21 -24.35
CA LEU A 375 15.92 -14.77 -24.43
C LEU A 375 16.37 -14.18 -23.10
N ARG A 376 16.13 -14.91 -21.99
CA ARG A 376 16.36 -14.44 -20.64
C ARG A 376 17.58 -15.11 -20.02
N SER A 377 18.39 -14.33 -19.35
CA SER A 377 19.52 -14.81 -18.56
C SER A 377 19.06 -15.51 -17.28
N PRO A 378 19.94 -16.29 -16.63
CA PRO A 378 19.65 -16.86 -15.31
C PRO A 378 19.36 -15.81 -14.22
N ALA A 379 19.90 -14.59 -14.36
CA ALA A 379 19.69 -13.50 -13.40
C ALA A 379 18.37 -12.76 -13.59
N TYR A 380 17.56 -13.12 -14.60
CA TYR A 380 16.29 -12.46 -14.91
C TYR A 380 15.30 -12.48 -13.72
N ASN A 381 15.39 -13.45 -12.81
CA ASN A 381 14.61 -13.49 -11.58
C ASN A 381 14.91 -12.34 -10.60
N THR A 382 16.09 -11.73 -10.71
CA THR A 382 16.52 -10.58 -9.91
C THR A 382 16.35 -9.25 -10.65
N LEU A 383 15.89 -9.27 -11.91
CA LEU A 383 15.62 -8.08 -12.71
C LEU A 383 14.48 -7.28 -12.07
N VAL A 384 14.74 -5.99 -11.83
CA VAL A 384 13.77 -5.08 -11.18
C VAL A 384 13.26 -4.01 -12.13
N ALA A 385 14.00 -3.67 -13.18
CA ALA A 385 13.59 -2.70 -14.19
C ALA A 385 14.45 -2.72 -15.45
N PHE A 386 13.94 -2.10 -16.51
CA PHE A 386 14.74 -1.60 -17.63
C PHE A 386 14.72 -0.07 -17.67
N ASN A 387 15.81 0.53 -18.15
CA ASN A 387 15.89 1.94 -18.45
C ASN A 387 16.27 2.15 -19.91
N CYS A 388 15.57 3.07 -20.60
CA CYS A 388 15.88 3.50 -21.95
C CYS A 388 16.12 5.01 -21.97
N LEU A 389 17.35 5.43 -22.24
CA LEU A 389 17.69 6.83 -22.48
C LEU A 389 17.67 7.12 -23.97
N VAL A 390 16.87 8.10 -24.37
CA VAL A 390 16.86 8.65 -25.74
C VAL A 390 17.38 10.09 -25.71
N CYS A 391 18.34 10.40 -26.57
CA CYS A 391 18.89 11.75 -26.69
C CYS A 391 18.58 12.34 -28.06
N THR A 392 18.00 13.53 -28.04
CA THR A 392 17.97 14.43 -29.20
C THR A 392 19.26 15.26 -29.25
N ARG A 393 19.28 16.34 -30.03
CA ARG A 393 20.48 17.17 -30.17
C ARG A 393 20.92 17.86 -28.87
N LEU A 394 19.97 18.30 -28.04
CA LEU A 394 20.24 19.10 -26.84
C LEU A 394 19.55 18.57 -25.57
N GLN A 395 18.70 17.56 -25.70
CA GLN A 395 17.93 17.00 -24.58
C GLN A 395 18.06 15.48 -24.54
N GLY A 396 18.00 14.90 -23.34
CA GLY A 396 17.93 13.48 -23.08
C GLY A 396 16.72 13.14 -22.21
N PHE A 397 16.02 12.04 -22.52
CA PHE A 397 14.84 11.60 -21.79
C PHE A 397 15.04 10.15 -21.33
N MET A 398 14.98 9.93 -20.01
CA MET A 398 15.10 8.60 -19.41
C MET A 398 13.72 7.99 -19.17
N TYR A 399 13.44 6.87 -19.82
CA TYR A 399 12.24 6.08 -19.63
C TYR A 399 12.53 4.87 -18.75
N HIS A 400 11.67 4.66 -17.76
CA HIS A 400 11.71 3.55 -16.80
C HIS A 400 10.61 2.53 -17.10
N PHE A 401 10.97 1.26 -17.04
CA PHE A 401 10.07 0.12 -17.22
C PHE A 401 10.21 -0.80 -16.01
N PRO A 402 9.33 -0.70 -15.00
CA PRO A 402 9.38 -1.54 -13.81
C PRO A 402 9.08 -3.00 -14.15
N VAL A 403 9.75 -3.91 -13.44
CA VAL A 403 9.60 -5.37 -13.58
C VAL A 403 9.22 -5.96 -12.23
N GLU A 404 8.07 -6.63 -12.17
CA GLU A 404 7.59 -7.39 -11.02
C GLU A 404 7.30 -8.83 -11.46
N ASP A 405 7.76 -9.81 -10.67
CA ASP A 405 7.63 -11.24 -10.98
C ASP A 405 8.06 -11.64 -12.41
N GLY A 406 9.04 -10.92 -12.96
CA GLY A 406 9.57 -11.16 -14.31
C GLY A 406 8.69 -10.65 -15.46
N LEU A 407 7.68 -9.85 -15.17
CA LEU A 407 6.84 -9.16 -16.15
C LEU A 407 7.02 -7.65 -16.04
N VAL A 408 7.13 -6.98 -17.19
CA VAL A 408 7.08 -5.52 -17.24
C VAL A 408 5.66 -5.10 -16.90
N THR A 409 5.50 -4.29 -15.85
CA THR A 409 4.16 -3.97 -15.31
C THR A 409 3.52 -2.75 -15.96
N SER A 410 4.31 -1.89 -16.61
CA SER A 410 3.80 -0.67 -17.23
C SER A 410 4.55 -0.24 -18.49
N VAL A 411 3.86 0.58 -19.28
CA VAL A 411 4.41 1.30 -20.44
C VAL A 411 5.47 2.29 -19.94
N GLY A 412 6.51 2.59 -20.75
CA GLY A 412 7.66 3.38 -20.28
C GLY A 412 7.29 4.75 -19.70
N LYS A 413 7.58 4.97 -18.41
CA LYS A 413 7.41 6.26 -17.70
C LYS A 413 8.66 7.10 -17.86
N CYS A 414 8.55 8.32 -18.39
CA CYS A 414 9.69 9.24 -18.36
C CYS A 414 9.96 9.67 -16.92
N ILE A 415 11.18 9.44 -16.42
CA ILE A 415 11.58 9.69 -15.02
C ILE A 415 12.61 10.82 -14.89
N SER A 416 13.31 11.21 -15.96
CA SER A 416 14.28 12.32 -15.90
C SER A 416 14.51 12.93 -17.27
N GLU A 417 14.78 14.24 -17.27
CA GLU A 417 15.21 15.01 -18.44
C GLU A 417 16.61 15.60 -18.20
N TYR A 418 17.51 15.38 -19.17
CA TYR A 418 18.86 15.92 -19.19
C TYR A 418 18.93 17.04 -20.22
N ASN A 419 19.34 18.24 -19.79
CA ASN A 419 19.62 19.33 -20.71
C ASN A 419 21.13 19.48 -20.86
N PHE A 420 21.61 19.30 -22.07
CA PHE A 420 23.03 19.34 -22.40
C PHE A 420 23.49 20.76 -22.71
N THR A 421 24.73 21.09 -22.36
CA THR A 421 25.25 22.46 -22.58
C THR A 421 25.61 22.73 -24.04
N SER A 422 25.79 21.68 -24.84
CA SER A 422 26.08 21.73 -26.27
C SER A 422 25.55 20.49 -27.00
N LEU A 423 25.68 20.46 -28.33
CA LEU A 423 25.15 19.38 -29.18
C LEU A 423 25.78 18.03 -28.82
N VAL A 424 24.94 17.06 -28.45
CA VAL A 424 25.37 15.71 -28.08
C VAL A 424 25.86 14.95 -29.29
N LYS A 425 26.92 14.15 -29.10
CA LYS A 425 27.43 13.18 -30.07
C LYS A 425 27.28 11.74 -29.59
N HIS A 426 27.67 11.47 -28.34
CA HIS A 426 27.66 10.13 -27.75
C HIS A 426 27.27 10.20 -26.27
N ILE A 427 26.70 9.10 -25.77
CA ILE A 427 26.38 8.93 -24.35
C ILE A 427 26.81 7.55 -23.87
N ILE A 428 27.06 7.43 -22.57
CA ILE A 428 27.23 6.16 -21.86
C ILE A 428 26.54 6.23 -20.50
N LEU A 429 25.99 5.11 -20.06
CA LEU A 429 25.30 4.98 -18.77
C LEU A 429 26.10 4.07 -17.84
N GLN A 430 26.59 4.63 -16.73
CA GLN A 430 27.05 3.90 -15.55
C GLN A 430 25.88 3.66 -14.59
N PRO A 431 25.95 2.68 -13.66
CA PRO A 431 24.85 2.39 -12.73
C PRO A 431 24.23 3.63 -12.07
N TYR A 432 25.07 4.58 -11.66
CA TYR A 432 24.68 5.80 -10.93
C TYR A 432 24.98 7.15 -11.66
N LEU A 433 25.66 7.15 -12.82
CA LEU A 433 25.98 8.36 -13.61
C LEU A 433 25.66 8.22 -15.11
N LEU A 434 25.27 9.33 -15.73
CA LEU A 434 25.25 9.50 -17.18
C LEU A 434 26.45 10.34 -17.61
N HIS A 435 27.19 9.89 -18.62
CA HIS A 435 28.16 10.74 -19.31
C HIS A 435 27.71 11.03 -20.73
N ALA A 436 27.74 12.30 -21.11
CA ALA A 436 27.41 12.77 -22.43
C ALA A 436 28.60 13.52 -23.02
N VAL A 437 29.09 13.08 -24.18
CA VAL A 437 30.03 13.86 -24.97
C VAL A 437 29.24 14.79 -25.88
N THR A 438 29.43 16.08 -25.65
CA THR A 438 28.93 17.16 -26.48
C THR A 438 30.04 17.71 -27.38
N GLN A 439 29.71 18.66 -28.27
CA GLN A 439 30.72 19.32 -29.11
C GLN A 439 31.78 20.08 -28.29
N THR A 440 31.46 20.47 -27.07
CA THR A 440 32.34 21.25 -26.18
C THR A 440 33.11 20.38 -25.19
N GLY A 441 32.64 19.16 -24.88
CA GLY A 441 33.35 18.25 -24.00
C GLY A 441 32.51 17.12 -23.41
N LEU A 442 33.02 16.51 -22.36
CA LEU A 442 32.37 15.46 -21.59
C LEU A 442 31.62 16.08 -20.40
N GLU A 443 30.32 15.87 -20.36
CA GLU A 443 29.38 16.28 -19.31
C GLU A 443 28.96 15.05 -18.50
N THR A 444 28.87 15.16 -17.17
CA THR A 444 28.51 14.04 -16.29
C THR A 444 27.32 14.42 -15.41
N TYR A 445 26.31 13.55 -15.31
CA TYR A 445 25.05 13.80 -14.62
C TYR A 445 24.67 12.66 -13.67
N THR A 446 23.95 12.97 -12.60
CA THR A 446 23.33 11.99 -11.70
C THR A 446 22.08 11.35 -12.30
N LEU A 447 21.69 10.17 -11.81
CA LEU A 447 20.54 9.40 -12.28
C LEU A 447 19.40 9.35 -11.24
N ARG A 448 18.18 9.05 -11.69
CA ARG A 448 16.97 8.82 -10.84
C ARG A 448 16.44 7.40 -10.88
N SER A 449 17.20 6.48 -11.45
CA SER A 449 16.77 5.10 -11.68
C SER A 449 16.39 4.39 -10.38
N ILE A 450 17.14 4.60 -9.30
CA ILE A 450 16.85 3.97 -8.00
C ILE A 450 15.59 4.55 -7.35
N HIS A 451 15.38 5.87 -7.45
CA HIS A 451 14.16 6.51 -6.95
C HIS A 451 12.89 5.95 -7.63
N ALA A 452 12.94 5.75 -8.94
CA ALA A 452 11.81 5.17 -9.67
C ALA A 452 11.48 3.75 -9.18
N ILE A 453 12.51 2.91 -8.96
CA ILE A 453 12.34 1.54 -8.45
C ILE A 453 11.70 1.54 -7.05
N GLU A 454 12.06 2.50 -6.20
CA GLU A 454 11.59 2.60 -4.82
C GLU A 454 10.19 3.21 -4.71
N GLU A 455 9.89 4.20 -5.55
CA GLU A 455 8.55 4.77 -5.69
C GLU A 455 7.55 3.70 -6.14
N ASP A 456 7.90 2.91 -7.16
CA ASP A 456 7.05 1.84 -7.68
C ASP A 456 6.80 0.74 -6.62
N ARG A 457 7.77 0.50 -5.74
CA ARG A 457 7.68 -0.47 -4.64
C ARG A 457 7.04 0.06 -3.36
N GLN A 458 6.64 1.33 -3.34
CA GLN A 458 6.10 1.99 -2.15
C GLN A 458 7.03 1.88 -0.93
N GLU A 459 8.35 1.95 -1.14
CA GLU A 459 9.28 2.02 -0.01
C GLU A 459 9.13 3.36 0.73
N VAL A 460 9.16 3.30 2.07
CA VAL A 460 8.82 4.41 2.97
C VAL A 460 9.74 5.63 2.79
N VAL A 461 10.97 5.42 2.29
CA VAL A 461 11.99 6.46 2.11
C VAL A 461 12.46 6.50 0.66
N CYS A 462 11.81 7.34 -0.14
CA CYS A 462 12.17 7.55 -1.54
C CYS A 462 12.18 9.06 -1.86
N PRO A 463 13.33 9.64 -2.23
CA PRO A 463 13.38 10.96 -2.83
C PRO A 463 12.53 11.04 -4.10
N SER A 464 11.87 12.18 -4.34
CA SER A 464 10.97 12.30 -5.48
C SER A 464 11.72 12.19 -6.82
N VAL A 465 11.19 11.37 -7.72
CA VAL A 465 11.65 11.28 -9.11
C VAL A 465 11.51 12.61 -9.86
N THR A 466 10.64 13.51 -9.38
CA THR A 466 10.42 14.84 -9.97
C THR A 466 11.58 15.81 -9.74
N GLU A 467 12.51 15.50 -8.83
CA GLU A 467 13.65 16.36 -8.56
C GLU A 467 14.62 16.41 -9.76
N PRO A 468 15.06 17.61 -10.18
CA PRO A 468 15.91 17.74 -11.36
C PRO A 468 17.27 17.06 -11.15
N VAL A 469 17.80 16.45 -12.20
CA VAL A 469 19.15 15.86 -12.20
C VAL A 469 20.23 16.94 -12.02
N CYS A 470 21.39 16.53 -11.52
CA CYS A 470 22.55 17.40 -11.32
C CYS A 470 23.66 17.07 -12.31
N GLN A 471 24.21 18.07 -13.00
CA GLN A 471 25.47 17.99 -13.71
C GLN A 471 26.59 18.11 -12.68
N VAL A 472 27.36 17.04 -12.48
CA VAL A 472 28.42 16.95 -11.45
C VAL A 472 29.84 17.09 -12.03
N GLY A 473 29.98 17.05 -13.35
CA GLY A 473 31.28 17.15 -14.03
C GLY A 473 31.19 17.76 -15.42
N LEU A 474 32.22 18.51 -15.79
CA LEU A 474 32.41 19.09 -17.11
C LEU A 474 33.90 19.11 -17.45
N ARG A 475 34.32 18.45 -18.54
CA ARG A 475 35.71 18.42 -18.99
C ARG A 475 35.80 18.58 -20.51
N PRO A 476 36.59 19.53 -21.04
CA PRO A 476 36.66 19.77 -22.47
C PRO A 476 37.38 18.63 -23.20
N PHE A 477 36.82 18.22 -24.35
CA PHE A 477 37.43 17.28 -25.30
C PHE A 477 37.08 17.72 -26.72
N PHE A 478 38.06 17.67 -27.63
CA PHE A 478 37.89 18.07 -29.03
C PHE A 478 37.94 16.86 -29.95
N GLY A 479 37.32 16.98 -31.12
CA GLY A 479 37.43 15.98 -32.19
C GLY A 479 36.90 14.59 -31.81
N VAL A 480 36.03 14.45 -30.80
CA VAL A 480 35.54 13.14 -30.36
C VAL A 480 34.76 12.44 -31.47
N VAL A 481 35.18 11.21 -31.75
CA VAL A 481 34.66 10.28 -32.75
C VAL A 481 33.80 9.19 -32.11
N ASN A 482 34.18 8.72 -30.91
CA ASN A 482 33.44 7.66 -30.22
C ASN A 482 33.71 7.65 -28.70
N LEU A 483 32.84 6.96 -27.96
CA LEU A 483 32.83 6.88 -26.49
C LEU A 483 32.49 5.45 -26.03
N PHE A 484 33.29 4.89 -25.13
CA PHE A 484 33.08 3.54 -24.58
C PHE A 484 33.24 3.51 -23.07
N LEU A 485 32.62 2.51 -22.41
CA LEU A 485 32.65 2.32 -20.97
C LEU A 485 33.14 0.91 -20.62
N THR A 486 34.37 0.81 -20.12
CA THR A 486 34.91 -0.44 -19.53
C THR A 486 34.59 -0.51 -18.04
N LYS A 487 35.05 -1.56 -17.34
CA LYS A 487 34.81 -1.70 -15.90
C LYS A 487 35.44 -0.54 -15.11
N SER A 488 36.62 -0.08 -15.53
CA SER A 488 37.41 0.90 -14.78
C SER A 488 37.70 2.18 -15.56
N PHE A 489 37.35 2.27 -16.85
CA PHE A 489 37.67 3.44 -17.68
C PHE A 489 36.51 3.88 -18.60
N ILE A 490 36.38 5.19 -18.78
CA ILE A 490 35.73 5.80 -19.94
C ILE A 490 36.78 6.00 -21.02
N VAL A 491 36.53 5.45 -22.22
CA VAL A 491 37.44 5.57 -23.35
C VAL A 491 36.87 6.55 -24.37
N ILE A 492 37.62 7.60 -24.67
CA ILE A 492 37.26 8.60 -25.68
C ILE A 492 38.21 8.45 -26.86
N LEU A 493 37.64 8.22 -28.04
CA LEU A 493 38.38 8.21 -29.30
C LEU A 493 38.24 9.58 -29.96
N SER A 494 39.35 10.22 -30.29
CA SER A 494 39.40 11.56 -30.88
C SER A 494 40.24 11.56 -32.14
N SER A 495 39.78 12.29 -33.16
CA SER A 495 40.53 12.52 -34.39
C SER A 495 40.97 13.98 -34.46
N SER A 496 42.21 14.18 -34.90
CA SER A 496 42.79 15.50 -35.19
C SER A 496 42.57 15.97 -36.64
N SER A 497 41.99 15.12 -37.50
CA SER A 497 41.86 15.44 -38.93
C SER A 497 40.66 16.36 -39.20
N ASP A 498 40.93 17.56 -39.72
CA ASP A 498 39.97 18.24 -40.58
C ASP A 498 39.78 17.39 -41.84
N SER A 499 38.53 17.22 -42.27
CA SER A 499 38.07 16.27 -43.31
C SER A 499 38.67 16.46 -44.73
N ASN A 500 39.73 17.26 -44.89
CA ASN A 500 40.32 17.65 -46.18
C ASN A 500 41.78 17.20 -46.40
N SER A 501 42.42 16.49 -45.47
CA SER A 501 43.80 15.97 -45.66
C SER A 501 43.84 14.45 -45.81
N ASN A 502 44.36 13.95 -46.94
CA ASN A 502 44.59 12.53 -47.26
C ASN A 502 45.72 11.86 -46.43
N ASP A 503 46.09 12.44 -45.28
CA ASP A 503 47.08 11.83 -44.40
C ASP A 503 46.38 10.76 -43.56
N SER A 504 46.95 9.56 -43.47
CA SER A 504 46.39 8.45 -42.68
C SER A 504 46.37 8.87 -41.20
N GLY A 505 45.23 9.42 -40.76
CA GLY A 505 45.11 10.13 -39.50
C GLY A 505 45.27 9.19 -38.31
N LEU A 506 46.35 9.39 -37.54
CA LEU A 506 46.47 8.82 -36.20
C LEU A 506 45.32 9.33 -35.33
N GLN A 507 44.55 8.42 -34.75
CA GLN A 507 43.52 8.76 -33.77
C GLN A 507 44.12 8.69 -32.35
N THR A 508 43.64 9.56 -31.46
CA THR A 508 44.03 9.60 -30.06
C THR A 508 42.99 8.89 -29.21
N ILE A 509 43.45 7.98 -28.35
CA ILE A 509 42.63 7.25 -27.37
C ILE A 509 42.92 7.86 -25.99
N TYR A 510 41.89 8.41 -25.35
CA TYR A 510 41.94 8.84 -23.96
C TYR A 510 41.25 7.81 -23.07
N GLY A 511 41.98 7.16 -22.18
CA GLY A 511 41.42 6.31 -21.12
C GLY A 511 41.30 7.11 -19.82
N LEU A 512 40.08 7.47 -19.41
CA LEU A 512 39.79 8.17 -18.17
C LEU A 512 39.40 7.14 -17.11
N ARG A 513 40.23 6.99 -16.08
CA ARG A 513 39.97 6.03 -15.00
C ARG A 513 38.81 6.52 -14.14
N LEU A 514 37.81 5.65 -13.97
CA LEU A 514 36.64 5.88 -13.14
C LEU A 514 37.02 5.90 -11.66
N SER A 515 36.44 6.85 -10.95
CA SER A 515 36.59 6.99 -9.51
C SER A 515 35.67 6.01 -8.79
N THR A 516 36.05 5.58 -7.59
CA THR A 516 35.20 4.72 -6.78
C THR A 516 33.95 5.47 -6.32
N THR A 517 32.88 4.74 -6.04
CA THR A 517 31.63 5.20 -5.42
C THR A 517 31.90 6.01 -4.15
N GLY A 518 32.80 5.51 -3.29
CA GLY A 518 33.24 6.23 -2.09
C GLY A 518 33.91 7.58 -2.39
N THR A 519 34.77 7.66 -3.42
CA THR A 519 35.42 8.93 -3.82
C THR A 519 34.41 9.96 -4.31
N ILE A 520 33.47 9.52 -5.15
CA ILE A 520 32.39 10.39 -5.66
C ILE A 520 31.52 10.90 -4.51
N TYR A 521 31.19 10.03 -3.55
CA TYR A 521 30.47 10.40 -2.34
C TYR A 521 31.25 11.45 -1.52
N THR A 522 32.54 11.23 -1.28
CA THR A 522 33.36 12.17 -0.50
C THR A 522 33.51 13.53 -1.19
N ASP A 523 33.63 13.56 -2.51
CA ASP A 523 33.74 14.82 -3.26
C ASP A 523 32.43 15.62 -3.21
N LEU A 524 31.28 14.95 -3.40
CA LEU A 524 29.96 15.58 -3.25
C LEU A 524 29.72 16.07 -1.82
N LEU A 525 30.10 15.26 -0.81
CA LEU A 525 29.95 15.62 0.59
C LEU A 525 30.85 16.79 0.98
N ALA A 526 32.08 16.86 0.44
CA ALA A 526 32.99 17.98 0.67
C ALA A 526 32.35 19.29 0.21
N VAL A 527 31.74 19.32 -0.99
CA VAL A 527 31.00 20.49 -1.48
C VAL A 527 29.75 20.75 -0.64
N ALA A 528 29.01 19.72 -0.26
CA ALA A 528 27.82 19.85 0.58
C ALA A 528 28.15 20.49 1.93
N SER A 529 29.24 20.05 2.58
CA SER A 529 29.64 20.49 3.93
C SER A 529 29.91 22.00 4.04
N LEU A 530 30.31 22.64 2.94
CA LEU A 530 30.46 24.10 2.87
C LEU A 530 29.14 24.85 3.02
N HIS A 531 28.01 24.16 2.82
CA HIS A 531 26.67 24.73 2.83
C HIS A 531 25.81 24.27 3.99
N THR A 532 26.31 23.42 4.89
CA THR A 532 25.55 22.80 6.00
C THR A 532 24.74 23.84 6.79
N PHE A 533 25.38 24.96 7.17
CA PHE A 533 24.75 26.01 7.96
C PHE A 533 24.43 27.28 7.14
N THR A 534 25.08 27.50 5.99
CA THR A 534 24.82 28.70 5.17
C THR A 534 23.61 28.56 4.25
N SER A 535 23.39 27.35 3.71
CA SER A 535 22.30 27.05 2.78
C SER A 535 21.84 25.59 2.96
N PRO A 536 21.04 25.31 4.00
CA PRO A 536 20.63 23.94 4.35
C PRO A 536 19.94 23.18 3.22
N SER A 537 19.21 23.87 2.34
CA SER A 537 18.57 23.27 1.17
C SER A 537 19.58 22.74 0.16
N VAL A 538 20.67 23.47 -0.08
CA VAL A 538 21.76 23.05 -0.98
C VAL A 538 22.55 21.89 -0.37
N TYR A 539 22.79 21.94 0.95
CA TYR A 539 23.39 20.82 1.68
C TYR A 539 22.58 19.54 1.52
N CYS A 540 21.27 19.59 1.81
CA CYS A 540 20.39 18.43 1.68
C CYS A 540 20.35 17.91 0.24
N GLN A 541 20.28 18.79 -0.75
CA GLN A 541 20.26 18.38 -2.16
C GLN A 541 21.54 17.62 -2.55
N LEU A 542 22.71 18.17 -2.24
CA LEU A 542 23.99 17.53 -2.55
C LEU A 542 24.18 16.22 -1.77
N LEU A 543 23.77 16.20 -0.50
CA LEU A 543 23.78 15.00 0.32
C LEU A 543 22.85 13.91 -0.24
N SER A 544 21.66 14.29 -0.73
CA SER A 544 20.72 13.37 -1.39
C SER A 544 21.29 12.83 -2.71
N GLU A 545 21.98 13.63 -3.52
CA GLU A 545 22.68 13.13 -4.72
C GLU A 545 23.77 12.11 -4.34
N ALA A 546 24.58 12.43 -3.32
CA ALA A 546 25.64 11.56 -2.84
C ALA A 546 25.08 10.25 -2.25
N HIS A 547 23.99 10.34 -1.50
CA HIS A 547 23.24 9.19 -0.98
C HIS A 547 22.69 8.33 -2.12
N THR A 548 22.15 8.93 -3.18
CA THR A 548 21.61 8.21 -4.34
C THR A 548 22.68 7.36 -5.04
N VAL A 549 23.91 7.88 -5.16
CA VAL A 549 25.05 7.14 -5.71
C VAL A 549 25.34 5.89 -4.90
N LEU A 550 25.46 6.02 -3.57
CA LEU A 550 25.73 4.90 -2.67
C LEU A 550 24.57 3.90 -2.63
N ARG A 551 23.32 4.39 -2.56
CA ARG A 551 22.12 3.55 -2.54
C ARG A 551 22.02 2.71 -3.81
N THR A 552 22.29 3.32 -4.96
CA THR A 552 22.35 2.61 -6.24
C THR A 552 23.40 1.51 -6.20
N ALA A 553 24.62 1.82 -5.74
CA ALA A 553 25.74 0.87 -5.69
C ALA A 553 25.50 -0.34 -4.76
N VAL A 554 24.79 -0.15 -3.65
CA VAL A 554 24.48 -1.23 -2.69
C VAL A 554 23.24 -2.05 -3.08
N SER A 555 22.29 -1.44 -3.80
CA SER A 555 20.98 -2.06 -4.05
C SER A 555 20.84 -2.69 -5.45
N ILE A 556 21.45 -2.11 -6.48
CA ILE A 556 21.23 -2.51 -7.88
C ILE A 556 22.51 -2.56 -8.73
N THR A 557 22.51 -3.40 -9.76
CA THR A 557 23.61 -3.57 -10.70
C THR A 557 23.07 -3.80 -12.11
N ASP A 558 23.83 -3.41 -13.13
CA ASP A 558 23.57 -3.75 -14.54
C ASP A 558 24.37 -4.98 -15.01
N ASN A 559 25.15 -5.60 -14.10
CA ASN A 559 25.97 -6.77 -14.38
C ASN A 559 25.32 -8.05 -13.85
N ILE A 560 25.17 -9.03 -14.73
CA ILE A 560 24.55 -10.34 -14.45
C ILE A 560 25.45 -11.21 -13.56
N HIS A 561 26.77 -11.01 -13.64
CA HIS A 561 27.74 -11.70 -12.80
C HIS A 561 27.93 -11.03 -11.45
N TRP A 562 26.87 -10.45 -10.89
CA TRP A 562 26.89 -9.78 -9.59
C TRP A 562 27.37 -10.70 -8.46
N GLU A 563 27.21 -12.02 -8.58
CA GLU A 563 27.76 -13.00 -7.61
C GLU A 563 29.28 -12.88 -7.44
N ASN A 564 29.98 -12.39 -8.47
CA ASN A 564 31.42 -12.09 -8.43
C ASN A 564 31.72 -10.62 -8.08
N GLN A 565 30.71 -9.75 -8.03
CA GLN A 565 30.81 -8.40 -7.48
C GLN A 565 30.67 -8.48 -5.97
N GLN A 566 31.80 -8.52 -5.26
CA GLN A 566 31.79 -8.21 -3.84
C GLN A 566 31.36 -6.75 -3.71
N ILE A 567 30.21 -6.48 -3.06
CA ILE A 567 29.91 -5.14 -2.55
C ILE A 567 31.11 -4.78 -1.69
N GLU A 568 31.80 -3.69 -2.02
CA GLU A 568 32.92 -3.26 -1.19
C GLU A 568 32.36 -2.97 0.23
N PRO A 569 32.90 -3.58 1.30
CA PRO A 569 32.40 -3.36 2.66
C PRO A 569 32.31 -1.87 3.02
N CYS A 570 33.22 -1.07 2.47
CA CYS A 570 33.27 0.38 2.59
C CYS A 570 31.99 1.06 2.07
N ASP A 571 31.39 0.59 0.97
CA ASP A 571 30.20 1.22 0.38
C ASP A 571 28.96 1.01 1.26
N SER A 572 28.84 -0.12 1.94
CA SER A 572 27.74 -0.37 2.88
C SER A 572 27.85 0.52 4.13
N GLU A 573 29.07 0.73 4.63
CA GLU A 573 29.33 1.63 5.76
C GLU A 573 29.08 3.10 5.38
N LEU A 574 29.59 3.54 4.22
CA LEU A 574 29.33 4.88 3.70
C LEU A 574 27.84 5.11 3.43
N TYR A 575 27.12 4.10 2.93
CA TYR A 575 25.67 4.19 2.75
C TYR A 575 24.96 4.43 4.10
N ARG A 576 25.31 3.67 5.15
CA ARG A 576 24.74 3.89 6.49
C ARG A 576 25.07 5.27 7.04
N GLU A 577 26.29 5.76 6.84
CA GLU A 577 26.66 7.12 7.27
C GLU A 577 25.89 8.18 6.47
N SER A 578 25.67 7.98 5.17
CA SER A 578 24.83 8.88 4.37
C SER A 578 23.39 8.94 4.88
N CYS A 579 22.81 7.80 5.28
CA CYS A 579 21.51 7.73 5.95
C CYS A 579 21.54 8.46 7.30
N ALA A 580 22.61 8.30 8.08
CA ALA A 580 22.77 8.96 9.38
C ALA A 580 22.83 10.49 9.24
N LEU A 581 23.51 11.02 8.22
CA LEU A 581 23.57 12.45 7.92
C LEU A 581 22.22 13.01 7.44
N LEU A 582 21.47 12.24 6.63
CA LEU A 582 20.10 12.62 6.24
C LEU A 582 19.15 12.61 7.44
N ALA A 583 19.25 11.61 8.31
CA ALA A 583 18.50 11.57 9.56
C ALA A 583 18.79 12.79 10.44
N GLU A 584 20.06 13.14 10.63
CA GLU A 584 20.49 14.34 11.36
C GLU A 584 19.91 15.62 10.72
N PHE A 585 19.97 15.75 9.39
CA PHE A 585 19.40 16.89 8.68
C PHE A 585 17.89 17.04 8.90
N TYR A 586 17.13 15.96 8.71
CA TYR A 586 15.68 15.98 8.76
C TYR A 586 15.14 16.13 10.19
N LEU A 587 15.79 15.52 11.19
CA LEU A 587 15.42 15.67 12.61
C LEU A 587 15.71 17.08 13.16
N THR A 588 16.54 17.87 12.47
CA THR A 588 16.83 19.28 12.85
C THR A 588 15.89 20.29 12.19
N ARG A 589 14.91 19.82 11.38
CA ARG A 589 13.92 20.69 10.75
C ARG A 589 12.73 20.94 11.66
N ASN A 590 11.72 21.64 11.16
CA ASN A 590 10.59 22.15 11.96
C ASN A 590 9.25 21.51 11.61
N THR A 591 9.20 20.54 10.69
CA THR A 591 7.95 19.91 10.25
C THR A 591 7.90 18.43 10.62
N GLU A 592 6.71 17.94 10.91
CA GLU A 592 6.49 16.54 11.31
C GLU A 592 6.78 15.55 10.16
N GLU A 593 6.46 15.93 8.92
CA GLU A 593 6.79 15.14 7.72
C GLU A 593 8.30 14.93 7.59
N GLU A 594 9.09 15.99 7.81
CA GLU A 594 10.55 15.90 7.83
C GLU A 594 11.03 15.04 9.00
N TRP A 595 10.48 15.18 10.20
CA TRP A 595 10.88 14.33 11.34
C TRP A 595 10.57 12.85 11.11
N SER A 596 9.47 12.54 10.44
CA SER A 596 9.12 11.18 10.01
C SER A 596 10.17 10.61 9.06
N LEU A 597 10.58 11.37 8.04
CA LEU A 597 11.69 10.99 7.16
C LEU A 597 12.99 10.80 7.93
N GLY A 598 13.30 11.69 8.88
CA GLY A 598 14.48 11.60 9.73
C GLY A 598 14.50 10.33 10.59
N TYR A 599 13.33 9.93 11.13
CA TYR A 599 13.17 8.65 11.82
C TYR A 599 13.46 7.47 10.90
N GLU A 600 12.88 7.43 9.70
CA GLU A 600 13.07 6.29 8.80
C GLU A 600 14.51 6.18 8.27
N TYR A 601 15.17 7.31 7.96
CA TYR A 601 16.61 7.32 7.62
C TYR A 601 17.49 6.82 8.77
N SER A 602 17.14 7.11 10.02
CA SER A 602 17.89 6.57 11.17
C SER A 602 17.79 5.05 11.30
N GLN A 603 16.65 4.46 10.88
CA GLN A 603 16.45 3.02 10.83
C GLN A 603 17.29 2.39 9.71
N LEU A 604 17.33 3.02 8.53
CA LEU A 604 18.20 2.60 7.42
C LEU A 604 19.69 2.67 7.80
N ALA A 605 20.07 3.68 8.58
CA ALA A 605 21.41 3.82 9.15
C ALA A 605 21.73 2.79 10.25
N ARG A 606 20.70 2.12 10.81
CA ARG A 606 20.78 1.20 11.97
C ARG A 606 21.32 1.89 13.22
N LEU A 607 20.86 3.11 13.48
CA LEU A 607 21.26 3.89 14.66
C LEU A 607 20.43 3.53 15.88
N GLU A 608 21.11 3.37 17.01
CA GLU A 608 20.47 3.28 18.32
C GLU A 608 20.08 4.68 18.85
N PRO A 609 19.04 4.82 19.70
CA PRO A 609 18.60 6.13 20.19
C PRO A 609 19.68 6.95 20.90
N SER A 610 20.63 6.28 21.56
CA SER A 610 21.78 6.92 22.21
C SER A 610 22.73 7.58 21.19
N GLN A 611 22.93 6.95 20.04
CA GLN A 611 23.76 7.47 18.96
C GLN A 611 23.09 8.66 18.28
N VAL A 612 21.77 8.59 18.04
CA VAL A 612 21.02 9.74 17.48
C VAL A 612 21.12 10.95 18.41
N LEU A 613 20.97 10.75 19.73
CA LEU A 613 21.11 11.82 20.72
C LEU A 613 22.50 12.45 20.71
N GLU A 614 23.56 11.64 20.67
CA GLU A 614 24.94 12.12 20.64
C GLU A 614 25.22 12.92 19.36
N ARG A 615 24.75 12.43 18.22
CA ARG A 615 24.90 13.08 16.92
C ARG A 615 24.21 14.44 16.87
N LEU A 616 22.95 14.54 17.31
CA LEU A 616 22.22 15.80 17.34
C LEU A 616 22.88 16.83 18.29
N LYS A 617 23.33 16.40 19.48
CA LYS A 617 24.08 17.28 20.40
C LYS A 617 25.38 17.79 19.80
N ARG A 618 26.11 16.93 19.07
CA ARG A 618 27.32 17.32 18.34
C ARG A 618 26.98 18.35 17.27
N PHE A 619 25.92 18.11 16.50
CA PHE A 619 25.48 19.00 15.42
C PHE A 619 25.02 20.38 15.95
N GLU A 620 24.29 20.44 17.06
CA GLU A 620 23.95 21.70 17.75
C GLU A 620 25.19 22.48 18.19
N LYS A 621 26.21 21.78 18.70
CA LYS A 621 27.47 22.38 19.12
C LYS A 621 28.27 22.93 17.93
N GLU A 622 28.23 22.26 16.79
CA GLU A 622 28.85 22.72 15.53
C GLU A 622 28.11 23.94 14.97
N ALA A 623 26.77 23.93 14.97
CA ALA A 623 25.96 25.09 14.58
C ALA A 623 26.26 26.31 15.46
N SER A 624 26.38 26.11 16.77
CA SER A 624 26.71 27.16 17.74
C SER A 624 28.08 27.80 17.50
N GLN A 625 29.07 27.02 17.05
CA GLN A 625 30.40 27.53 16.68
C GLN A 625 30.35 28.39 15.40
N CYS A 626 29.38 28.12 14.52
CA CYS A 626 29.13 28.87 13.30
C CYS A 626 28.11 30.02 13.49
N GLU A 627 27.80 30.40 14.74
CA GLU A 627 26.84 31.46 15.09
C GLU A 627 25.39 31.18 14.61
N VAL A 628 25.02 29.92 14.39
CA VAL A 628 23.67 29.50 14.02
C VAL A 628 22.95 28.88 15.20
N SER A 629 21.81 29.46 15.58
CA SER A 629 20.91 28.89 16.60
C SER A 629 20.10 27.74 15.99
N LEU A 630 20.35 26.52 16.44
CA LEU A 630 19.64 25.32 16.05
C LEU A 630 19.01 24.66 17.28
N ASP A 631 17.72 24.34 17.23
CA ASP A 631 17.01 23.63 18.31
C ASP A 631 16.54 22.27 17.79
N CYS A 632 17.16 21.19 18.26
CA CYS A 632 16.79 19.83 17.85
C CYS A 632 15.77 19.20 18.80
N SER A 633 15.27 19.92 19.81
CA SER A 633 14.41 19.37 20.85
C SER A 633 13.12 18.78 20.29
N ALA A 634 12.49 19.46 19.33
CA ALA A 634 11.22 19.04 18.73
C ALA A 634 11.38 17.74 17.92
N GLY A 635 12.36 17.68 17.00
CA GLY A 635 12.60 16.47 16.20
C GLY A 635 13.14 15.30 17.02
N LEU A 636 13.96 15.56 18.05
CA LEU A 636 14.40 14.52 18.98
C LEU A 636 13.23 13.97 19.81
N THR A 637 12.30 14.84 20.23
CA THR A 637 11.09 14.42 20.94
C THR A 637 10.22 13.54 20.04
N TYR A 638 10.03 13.93 18.78
CA TYR A 638 9.33 13.11 17.79
C TYR A 638 10.01 11.75 17.59
N TYR A 639 11.32 11.74 17.35
CA TYR A 639 12.10 10.52 17.16
C TYR A 639 11.93 9.53 18.31
N LEU A 640 12.16 9.98 19.55
CA LEU A 640 12.07 9.14 20.75
C LEU A 640 10.65 8.66 21.00
N ARG A 641 9.64 9.50 20.76
CA ARG A 641 8.22 9.12 20.85
C ARG A 641 7.90 8.00 19.85
N THR A 642 8.21 8.21 18.57
CA THR A 642 7.92 7.24 17.50
C THR A 642 8.68 5.92 17.71
N TRP A 643 9.92 5.99 18.17
CA TRP A 643 10.71 4.81 18.51
C TRP A 643 10.05 3.98 19.62
N ILE A 644 9.60 4.64 20.70
CA ILE A 644 8.93 3.97 21.83
C ILE A 644 7.63 3.29 21.38
N MET A 645 6.85 3.96 20.53
CA MET A 645 5.60 3.40 20.01
C MET A 645 5.85 2.16 19.14
N LYS A 646 6.90 2.16 18.30
CA LYS A 646 7.20 1.05 17.38
C LYS A 646 7.99 -0.11 18.02
N CYS A 647 8.82 0.13 19.05
CA CYS A 647 9.70 -0.90 19.63
C CYS A 647 9.04 -1.81 20.68
N GLY A 648 7.85 -1.47 21.19
CA GLY A 648 7.15 -2.30 22.18
C GLY A 648 7.94 -2.46 23.49
N ASP A 649 7.80 -3.63 24.14
CA ASP A 649 8.30 -3.90 25.51
C ASP A 649 9.78 -4.33 25.59
N ASP A 650 10.53 -4.24 24.48
CA ASP A 650 11.94 -4.61 24.40
C ASP A 650 12.85 -3.61 25.15
N SER A 651 12.81 -3.66 26.48
CA SER A 651 13.60 -2.82 27.40
C SER A 651 15.12 -2.93 27.21
N SER A 652 15.61 -3.95 26.52
CA SER A 652 17.03 -4.20 26.30
C SER A 652 17.68 -3.25 25.29
N LYS A 653 16.90 -2.57 24.44
CA LYS A 653 17.42 -1.70 23.36
C LYS A 653 17.52 -0.22 23.74
N LEU A 654 16.77 0.24 24.75
CA LEU A 654 16.74 1.66 25.10
C LEU A 654 17.67 1.99 26.27
N SER A 655 18.70 2.80 26.02
CA SER A 655 19.61 3.26 27.07
C SER A 655 18.92 4.18 28.10
N ALA A 656 19.35 4.10 29.37
CA ALA A 656 18.89 5.00 30.43
C ALA A 656 19.11 6.49 30.09
N VAL A 657 20.13 6.78 29.28
CA VAL A 657 20.44 8.15 28.81
C VAL A 657 19.33 8.67 27.88
N ALA A 658 18.89 7.87 26.90
CA ALA A 658 17.82 8.26 25.98
C ALA A 658 16.49 8.47 26.72
N LEU A 659 16.17 7.61 27.69
CA LEU A 659 14.99 7.75 28.54
C LEU A 659 15.03 9.03 29.40
N SER A 660 16.18 9.36 29.99
CA SER A 660 16.33 10.60 30.75
C SER A 660 16.22 11.85 29.87
N ALA A 661 16.73 11.79 28.64
CA ALA A 661 16.60 12.87 27.67
C ALA A 661 15.14 13.10 27.29
N LEU A 662 14.39 12.02 27.02
CA LEU A 662 12.96 12.10 26.75
C LEU A 662 12.19 12.71 27.93
N GLN A 663 12.47 12.29 29.17
CA GLN A 663 11.82 12.84 30.36
C GLN A 663 12.03 14.35 30.49
N ASN A 664 13.25 14.83 30.24
CA ASN A 664 13.56 16.25 30.28
C ASN A 664 12.87 17.02 29.15
N LEU A 665 12.89 16.50 27.91
CA LEU A 665 12.26 17.16 26.77
C LEU A 665 10.73 17.21 26.91
N ALA A 666 10.12 16.09 27.30
CA ALA A 666 8.69 15.98 27.50
C ALA A 666 8.17 16.86 28.66
N SER A 667 9.05 17.22 29.62
CA SER A 667 8.72 18.14 30.70
C SER A 667 8.48 19.59 30.24
N CYS A 668 8.99 19.95 29.06
CA CYS A 668 8.89 21.30 28.49
C CYS A 668 7.78 21.43 27.42
N SER A 669 7.16 20.33 27.01
CA SER A 669 6.16 20.30 25.92
C SER A 669 4.76 19.96 26.43
N THR A 670 3.77 20.70 25.94
CA THR A 670 2.33 20.47 26.21
C THR A 670 1.63 19.87 25.00
N THR A 671 0.65 19.00 25.22
CA THR A 671 -0.25 18.52 24.16
C THR A 671 -1.28 19.59 23.77
N GLU A 672 -1.99 19.41 22.65
CA GLU A 672 -3.06 20.31 22.19
C GLU A 672 -4.17 20.48 23.24
N ASP A 673 -4.42 19.44 24.04
CA ASP A 673 -5.38 19.43 25.15
C ASP A 673 -4.87 20.10 26.44
N GLY A 674 -3.65 20.68 26.42
CA GLY A 674 -3.02 21.36 27.55
C GLY A 674 -2.46 20.42 28.64
N GLY A 675 -2.36 19.11 28.37
CA GLY A 675 -1.73 18.14 29.26
C GLY A 675 -0.22 18.01 29.04
N CYS A 676 0.49 17.37 29.96
CA CYS A 676 1.91 17.11 29.82
C CYS A 676 2.15 16.01 28.75
N LEU A 677 3.06 16.24 27.80
CA LEU A 677 3.39 15.21 26.80
C LEU A 677 3.88 13.90 27.45
N LEU A 678 4.58 14.02 28.58
CA LEU A 678 5.05 12.88 29.36
C LEU A 678 3.90 11.99 29.85
N SER A 679 2.75 12.59 30.21
CA SER A 679 1.57 11.86 30.66
C SER A 679 0.99 10.99 29.54
N SER A 680 0.95 11.47 28.29
CA SER A 680 0.52 10.67 27.13
C SER A 680 1.46 9.48 26.88
N LEU A 681 2.78 9.74 26.91
CA LEU A 681 3.80 8.71 26.70
C LEU A 681 3.78 7.61 27.80
N VAL A 682 3.48 7.99 29.04
CA VAL A 682 3.35 7.05 30.17
C VAL A 682 2.16 6.11 29.97
N LEU A 683 1.04 6.61 29.44
CA LEU A 683 -0.13 5.79 29.14
C LEU A 683 0.15 4.82 27.98
N GLN A 684 0.93 5.26 26.99
CA GLN A 684 1.23 4.48 25.80
C GLN A 684 2.34 3.42 25.99
N SER A 685 3.31 3.64 26.89
CA SER A 685 4.48 2.73 27.04
C SER A 685 4.71 2.22 28.47
N PRO A 686 4.83 0.90 28.69
CA PRO A 686 5.20 0.35 30.00
C PRO A 686 6.65 0.63 30.40
N LEU A 687 7.56 0.91 29.44
CA LEU A 687 8.96 1.21 29.74
C LEU A 687 9.10 2.45 30.63
N LEU A 688 8.34 3.50 30.32
CA LEU A 688 8.32 4.74 31.12
C LEU A 688 7.59 4.57 32.46
N ARG A 689 6.65 3.63 32.56
CA ARG A 689 6.01 3.24 33.84
C ARG A 689 6.98 2.51 34.77
N GLN A 690 8.06 1.94 34.25
CA GLN A 690 9.06 1.21 35.03
C GLN A 690 10.31 2.05 35.31
N PHE A 691 10.72 2.89 34.36
CA PHE A 691 11.93 3.70 34.44
C PHE A 691 11.72 5.02 35.19
N SER A 692 12.54 5.28 36.22
CA SER A 692 12.61 6.56 36.94
C SER A 692 11.23 7.11 37.39
N ARG A 693 10.39 6.23 37.95
CA ARG A 693 9.00 6.53 38.36
C ARG A 693 8.88 7.78 39.22
N ASP A 694 9.77 7.96 40.18
CA ASP A 694 9.72 9.09 41.11
C ASP A 694 10.03 10.43 40.43
N ALA A 695 10.90 10.45 39.42
CA ALA A 695 11.18 11.65 38.64
C ALA A 695 10.00 11.99 37.72
N THR A 696 9.42 10.99 37.06
CA THR A 696 8.21 11.15 36.22
C THR A 696 7.04 11.73 37.02
N ILE A 697 6.75 11.14 38.20
CA ILE A 697 5.71 11.64 39.12
C ILE A 697 5.98 13.09 39.50
N LYS A 698 7.22 13.43 39.85
CA LYS A 698 7.60 14.79 40.23
C LYS A 698 7.38 15.79 39.09
N ILE A 699 7.78 15.45 37.87
CA ILE A 699 7.63 16.31 36.68
C ILE A 699 6.14 16.58 36.39
N ILE A 700 5.31 15.54 36.37
CA ILE A 700 3.87 15.69 36.08
C ILE A 700 3.20 16.50 37.20
N THR A 701 3.57 16.25 38.47
CA THR A 701 3.05 17.02 39.61
C THR A 701 3.42 18.51 39.52
N GLU A 702 4.67 18.82 39.16
CA GLU A 702 5.11 20.21 38.94
C GLU A 702 4.36 20.87 37.77
N HIS A 703 4.06 20.13 36.70
CA HIS A 703 3.26 20.63 35.59
C HIS A 703 1.82 20.96 36.02
N MET A 704 1.18 20.04 36.74
CA MET A 704 -0.17 20.23 37.30
C MET A 704 -0.26 21.45 38.22
N HIS A 705 0.79 21.74 39.00
CA HIS A 705 0.84 22.93 39.86
C HIS A 705 1.18 24.24 39.13
N LYS A 706 1.88 24.18 37.99
CA LYS A 706 2.25 25.36 37.19
C LYS A 706 1.11 25.86 36.31
N ASN A 707 0.13 25.03 35.96
CA ASN A 707 -1.02 25.43 35.16
C ASN A 707 -1.93 26.39 35.94
N SER A 708 -1.80 27.68 35.65
CA SER A 708 -2.49 28.81 36.28
C SER A 708 -4.00 28.89 36.02
N SER A 709 -4.59 27.94 35.29
CA SER A 709 -6.02 27.90 34.93
C SER A 709 -6.90 27.16 35.94
N GLY A 710 -6.33 26.46 36.92
CA GLY A 710 -7.06 25.69 37.94
C GLY A 710 -7.81 24.47 37.41
N LYS A 711 -7.80 24.22 36.09
CA LYS A 711 -8.36 23.01 35.47
C LYS A 711 -7.23 22.03 35.17
N ILE A 712 -7.22 20.92 35.90
CA ILE A 712 -6.28 19.81 35.70
C ILE A 712 -6.77 18.97 34.51
N SER A 713 -5.86 18.61 33.60
CA SER A 713 -6.17 17.76 32.45
C SER A 713 -6.54 16.34 32.90
N ALA A 714 -7.54 15.74 32.24
CA ALA A 714 -7.93 14.34 32.46
C ALA A 714 -6.78 13.38 32.13
N LEU A 715 -5.95 13.74 31.15
CA LEU A 715 -4.78 12.99 30.70
C LEU A 715 -3.69 12.93 31.78
N ASP A 716 -3.38 14.05 32.44
CA ASP A 716 -2.41 14.08 33.55
C ASP A 716 -2.91 13.31 34.77
N SER A 717 -4.21 13.44 35.08
CA SER A 717 -4.85 12.74 36.20
C SER A 717 -4.81 11.23 36.02
N LEU A 718 -5.11 10.74 34.81
CA LEU A 718 -5.08 9.32 34.46
C LEU A 718 -3.65 8.77 34.49
N ALA A 719 -2.68 9.47 33.91
CA ALA A 719 -1.27 9.07 33.93
C ALA A 719 -0.73 8.97 35.37
N MET A 720 -1.06 9.93 36.24
CA MET A 720 -0.70 9.90 37.65
C MET A 720 -1.34 8.74 38.41
N ALA A 721 -2.61 8.43 38.14
CA ALA A 721 -3.29 7.28 38.73
C ALA A 721 -2.61 5.96 38.36
N VAL A 722 -2.22 5.80 37.08
CA VAL A 722 -1.47 4.63 36.60
C VAL A 722 -0.10 4.51 37.27
N LEU A 723 0.64 5.62 37.39
CA LEU A 723 1.95 5.63 38.04
C LEU A 723 1.87 5.29 39.54
N TYR A 724 0.91 5.87 40.28
CA TYR A 724 0.73 5.56 41.70
C TYR A 724 0.22 4.15 41.94
N SER A 725 -0.68 3.65 41.08
CA SER A 725 -1.16 2.27 41.11
C SER A 725 0.00 1.29 40.91
N SER A 726 0.88 1.54 39.92
CA SER A 726 2.09 0.72 39.70
C SER A 726 3.08 0.70 40.88
N LYS A 727 3.00 1.68 41.79
CA LYS A 727 3.82 1.77 43.01
C LYS A 727 3.14 1.13 44.23
N GLY A 728 1.91 0.64 44.09
CA GLY A 728 1.09 0.12 45.19
C GLY A 728 0.57 1.22 46.14
N LYS A 729 0.54 2.49 45.69
CA LYS A 729 0.08 3.63 46.47
C LYS A 729 -1.37 4.01 46.11
N ASN A 730 -2.31 3.15 46.47
CA ASN A 730 -3.71 3.28 46.06
C ASN A 730 -4.36 4.59 46.55
N SER A 731 -4.03 5.05 47.77
CA SER A 731 -4.56 6.32 48.30
C SER A 731 -4.16 7.54 47.45
N ASP A 732 -2.93 7.56 46.94
CA ASP A 732 -2.43 8.67 46.12
C ASP A 732 -3.00 8.61 44.70
N ALA A 733 -3.23 7.39 44.17
CA ALA A 733 -3.93 7.17 42.90
C ALA A 733 -5.40 7.62 42.96
N GLU A 734 -6.09 7.31 44.05
CA GLU A 734 -7.46 7.78 44.31
C GLU A 734 -7.53 9.31 44.33
N ASN A 735 -6.60 9.95 45.05
CA ASN A 735 -6.52 11.40 45.10
C ASN A 735 -6.28 12.00 43.70
N ALA A 736 -5.39 11.41 42.89
CA ALA A 736 -5.14 11.87 41.53
C ALA A 736 -6.39 11.80 40.64
N LEU A 737 -7.18 10.72 40.72
CA LEU A 737 -8.45 10.59 39.98
C LEU A 737 -9.51 11.58 40.47
N SER A 738 -9.55 11.89 41.77
CA SER A 738 -10.50 12.85 42.35
C SER A 738 -10.23 14.30 41.92
N LEU A 739 -8.98 14.64 41.58
CA LEU A 739 -8.59 15.96 41.08
C LEU A 739 -9.10 16.24 39.66
N CYS A 740 -9.49 15.20 38.93
CA CYS A 740 -10.09 15.33 37.61
C CYS A 740 -11.55 15.80 37.70
N THR A 741 -11.73 17.13 37.60
CA THR A 741 -13.04 17.79 37.49
C THR A 741 -13.51 17.99 36.05
N GLY A 742 -12.80 17.41 35.07
CA GLY A 742 -13.08 17.53 33.63
C GLY A 742 -14.40 16.90 33.16
N SER A 743 -14.79 17.21 31.92
CA SER A 743 -15.97 16.68 31.23
C SER A 743 -15.92 15.16 31.12
N PHE A 744 -16.99 14.47 31.54
CA PHE A 744 -17.23 13.02 31.39
C PHE A 744 -16.75 12.45 30.05
N SER A 745 -17.02 13.17 28.96
CA SER A 745 -16.66 12.77 27.60
C SER A 745 -15.14 12.68 27.34
N SER A 746 -14.33 13.52 27.99
CA SER A 746 -12.88 13.53 27.80
C SER A 746 -12.21 12.32 28.47
N MET A 747 -12.68 11.92 29.66
CA MET A 747 -12.16 10.73 30.35
C MET A 747 -12.53 9.45 29.58
N VAL A 748 -13.78 9.34 29.10
CA VAL A 748 -14.22 8.20 28.30
C VAL A 748 -13.39 8.08 27.00
N ALA A 749 -13.15 9.18 26.29
CA ALA A 749 -12.33 9.16 25.08
C ALA A 749 -10.90 8.65 25.34
N LEU A 750 -10.26 9.12 26.42
CA LEU A 750 -8.91 8.67 26.81
C LEU A 750 -8.85 7.20 27.21
N LEU A 751 -9.88 6.70 27.92
CA LEU A 751 -9.97 5.30 28.31
C LEU A 751 -10.24 4.38 27.10
N ILE A 752 -10.94 4.87 26.07
CA ILE A 752 -11.11 4.15 24.80
C ILE A 752 -9.76 4.08 24.06
N GLU A 753 -9.03 5.19 23.95
CA GLU A 753 -7.72 5.24 23.30
C GLU A 753 -6.70 4.30 24.00
N HIS A 754 -6.73 4.25 25.33
CA HIS A 754 -5.81 3.47 26.15
C HIS A 754 -6.48 2.27 26.84
N TRP A 755 -7.44 1.63 26.18
CA TRP A 755 -8.20 0.51 26.74
C TRP A 755 -7.34 -0.67 27.26
N PRO A 756 -6.15 -0.99 26.73
CA PRO A 756 -5.36 -2.11 27.26
C PRO A 756 -4.94 -1.92 28.73
N LEU A 757 -4.90 -0.68 29.23
CA LEU A 757 -4.61 -0.38 30.63
C LEU A 757 -5.71 -0.85 31.60
N LEU A 758 -6.91 -1.16 31.10
CA LEU A 758 -8.03 -1.64 31.90
C LEU A 758 -7.89 -3.12 32.28
N PHE A 759 -6.95 -3.84 31.68
CA PHE A 759 -6.85 -5.29 31.79
C PHE A 759 -5.42 -5.72 32.11
N ASP A 760 -5.28 -6.77 32.92
CA ASP A 760 -4.01 -7.43 33.23
C ASP A 760 -4.05 -8.89 32.78
N ASN A 761 -2.93 -9.41 32.27
CA ASN A 761 -2.80 -10.81 31.87
C ASN A 761 -1.98 -11.62 32.88
N THR A 762 -2.63 -12.61 33.50
CA THR A 762 -2.01 -13.48 34.53
C THR A 762 -0.96 -14.46 34.00
N ARG A 763 -0.82 -14.60 32.67
CA ARG A 763 0.12 -15.52 31.99
C ARG A 763 1.43 -14.88 31.51
N ASN A 764 1.85 -13.75 32.09
CA ASN A 764 3.16 -13.12 31.85
C ASN A 764 3.38 -12.56 30.43
N LYS A 765 2.33 -12.07 29.75
CA LYS A 765 2.47 -11.14 28.62
C LYS A 765 2.23 -9.72 29.13
N ASN A 766 3.17 -8.82 28.86
CA ASN A 766 3.16 -7.44 29.37
C ASN A 766 2.05 -6.55 28.75
N GLN A 767 1.38 -6.99 27.68
CA GLN A 767 0.28 -6.28 27.03
C GLN A 767 -0.86 -7.24 26.62
N VAL A 768 -2.10 -6.83 26.87
CA VAL A 768 -3.32 -7.50 26.40
C VAL A 768 -3.59 -7.07 24.96
N THR A 769 -3.68 -8.03 24.04
CA THR A 769 -4.05 -7.78 22.64
C THR A 769 -5.49 -8.22 22.38
N ALA A 770 -6.10 -7.72 21.31
CA ALA A 770 -7.49 -8.06 20.98
C ALA A 770 -7.72 -9.56 20.66
N GLU A 771 -6.66 -10.31 20.36
CA GLU A 771 -6.73 -11.70 19.88
C GLU A 771 -6.50 -12.76 20.98
N ASP A 772 -5.93 -12.42 22.14
CA ASP A 772 -5.57 -13.38 23.22
C ASP A 772 -6.16 -12.99 24.58
N TRP A 773 -7.31 -13.58 24.90
CA TRP A 773 -8.10 -13.30 26.11
C TRP A 773 -7.99 -14.35 27.21
N GLU A 774 -7.17 -15.39 27.04
CA GLU A 774 -7.02 -16.42 28.06
C GLU A 774 -6.21 -15.90 29.26
N GLY A 775 -6.84 -15.88 30.45
CA GLY A 775 -6.18 -15.46 31.69
C GLY A 775 -6.14 -13.94 31.90
N VAL A 776 -6.93 -13.18 31.14
CA VAL A 776 -7.11 -11.74 31.30
C VAL A 776 -8.08 -11.44 32.45
N THR A 777 -7.73 -10.45 33.28
CA THR A 777 -8.51 -9.99 34.45
C THR A 777 -8.54 -8.46 34.51
N LEU A 778 -9.36 -7.88 35.40
CA LEU A 778 -9.39 -6.42 35.61
C LEU A 778 -8.09 -5.94 36.23
N SER A 779 -7.52 -4.85 35.69
CA SER A 779 -6.32 -4.24 36.25
C SER A 779 -6.59 -3.47 37.55
N ASP A 780 -5.55 -3.17 38.32
CA ASP A 780 -5.66 -2.34 39.53
C ASP A 780 -6.24 -0.94 39.22
N LEU A 781 -5.98 -0.40 38.02
CA LEU A 781 -6.60 0.84 37.55
C LEU A 781 -8.12 0.67 37.37
N SER A 782 -8.56 -0.42 36.75
CA SER A 782 -9.98 -0.71 36.58
C SER A 782 -10.71 -0.83 37.91
N VAL A 783 -10.09 -1.44 38.91
CA VAL A 783 -10.67 -1.54 40.27
C VAL A 783 -10.85 -0.16 40.88
N LEU A 784 -9.85 0.72 40.76
CA LEU A 784 -9.95 2.11 41.23
C LEU A 784 -11.04 2.91 40.49
N LEU A 785 -11.16 2.71 39.17
CA LEU A 785 -12.19 3.35 38.35
C LEU A 785 -13.59 2.86 38.71
N ILE A 786 -13.77 1.57 38.99
CA ILE A 786 -15.05 1.00 39.46
C ILE A 786 -15.52 1.68 40.76
N GLU A 787 -14.60 2.00 41.66
CA GLU A 787 -14.95 2.63 42.94
C GLU A 787 -15.21 4.15 42.83
N LYS A 788 -14.42 4.88 42.02
CA LYS A 788 -14.48 6.35 41.99
C LYS A 788 -15.21 6.94 40.79
N LYS A 789 -15.22 6.25 39.65
CA LYS A 789 -15.74 6.69 38.35
C LYS A 789 -16.55 5.58 37.65
N PRO A 790 -17.56 4.99 38.31
CA PRO A 790 -18.27 3.81 37.81
C PRO A 790 -19.04 4.08 36.51
N LYS A 791 -19.47 5.32 36.25
CA LYS A 791 -20.21 5.67 35.02
C LYS A 791 -19.29 5.75 33.82
N GLU A 792 -18.12 6.36 33.98
CA GLU A 792 -17.12 6.53 32.93
C GLU A 792 -16.59 5.17 32.45
N ILE A 793 -16.27 4.25 33.37
CA ILE A 793 -15.80 2.91 33.00
C ILE A 793 -16.90 2.05 32.34
N SER A 794 -18.15 2.11 32.82
CA SER A 794 -19.25 1.37 32.19
C SER A 794 -19.54 1.86 30.76
N GLU A 795 -19.48 3.17 30.54
CA GLU A 795 -19.67 3.76 29.22
C GLU A 795 -18.51 3.43 28.28
N THR A 796 -17.27 3.51 28.76
CA THR A 796 -16.07 3.13 28.00
C THR A 796 -16.17 1.69 27.51
N LEU A 797 -16.48 0.74 28.40
CA LEU A 797 -16.63 -0.67 28.03
C LEU A 797 -17.76 -0.88 27.02
N THR A 798 -18.87 -0.15 27.16
CA THR A 798 -20.00 -0.20 26.22
C THR A 798 -19.57 0.24 24.83
N LEU A 799 -18.91 1.40 24.72
CA LEU A 799 -18.48 1.97 23.44
C LEU A 799 -17.40 1.14 22.75
N LEU A 800 -16.50 0.51 23.51
CA LEU A 800 -15.48 -0.40 22.98
C LEU A 800 -16.10 -1.64 22.29
N VAL A 801 -17.25 -2.12 22.81
CA VAL A 801 -17.96 -3.27 22.22
C VAL A 801 -18.84 -2.86 21.05
N VAL A 802 -19.60 -1.77 21.20
CA VAL A 802 -20.65 -1.41 20.24
C VAL A 802 -20.12 -0.58 19.08
N LYS A 803 -19.34 0.47 19.38
CA LYS A 803 -18.96 1.49 18.39
C LYS A 803 -17.60 1.21 17.77
N GLU A 804 -16.58 1.01 18.60
CA GLU A 804 -15.21 0.78 18.12
C GLU A 804 -14.98 -0.66 17.68
N GLN A 805 -15.80 -1.62 18.17
CA GLN A 805 -15.70 -3.05 17.88
C GLN A 805 -14.31 -3.65 18.15
N THR A 806 -13.54 -3.03 19.03
CA THR A 806 -12.23 -3.51 19.46
C THR A 806 -12.35 -4.68 20.45
N LEU A 807 -13.44 -4.72 21.21
CA LEU A 807 -13.77 -5.76 22.18
C LEU A 807 -15.05 -6.49 21.80
N HIS A 808 -15.12 -7.80 22.11
CA HIS A 808 -16.36 -8.57 22.02
C HIS A 808 -17.03 -8.68 23.39
N LEU A 809 -18.37 -8.75 23.41
CA LEU A 809 -19.15 -8.92 24.64
C LEU A 809 -18.68 -10.12 25.47
N GLN A 810 -18.39 -11.25 24.81
CA GLN A 810 -17.87 -12.46 25.45
C GLN A 810 -16.58 -12.21 26.24
N HIS A 811 -15.65 -11.42 25.69
CA HIS A 811 -14.37 -11.11 26.31
C HIS A 811 -14.54 -10.34 27.61
N VAL A 812 -15.37 -9.28 27.58
CA VAL A 812 -15.65 -8.47 28.76
C VAL A 812 -16.35 -9.30 29.83
N LEU A 813 -17.35 -10.11 29.45
CA LEU A 813 -18.04 -11.02 30.39
C LEU A 813 -17.08 -12.01 31.04
N GLN A 814 -16.18 -12.62 30.26
CA GLN A 814 -15.20 -13.56 30.79
C GLN A 814 -14.27 -12.90 31.81
N VAL A 815 -13.85 -11.65 31.59
CA VAL A 815 -13.04 -10.89 32.56
C VAL A 815 -13.79 -10.68 33.87
N PHE A 816 -15.05 -10.22 33.82
CA PHE A 816 -15.86 -10.03 35.03
C PHE A 816 -16.12 -11.35 35.76
N LEU A 817 -16.45 -12.42 35.03
CA LEU A 817 -16.71 -13.74 35.60
C LEU A 817 -15.45 -14.39 36.19
N THR A 818 -14.27 -14.08 35.65
CA THR A 818 -12.98 -14.52 36.22
C THR A 818 -12.63 -13.74 37.49
N TYR A 819 -12.98 -12.45 37.52
CA TYR A 819 -12.64 -11.55 38.62
C TYR A 819 -13.56 -11.70 39.85
N LEU A 820 -14.85 -11.94 39.64
CA LEU A 820 -15.87 -12.00 40.72
C LEU A 820 -15.58 -13.07 41.81
N PRO A 821 -15.20 -14.32 41.48
CA PRO A 821 -14.91 -15.35 42.49
C PRO A 821 -13.74 -15.00 43.42
N ALA A 822 -12.79 -14.18 42.96
CA ALA A 822 -11.56 -13.89 43.68
C ALA A 822 -11.74 -12.92 44.87
N ARG A 823 -12.88 -12.20 44.98
CA ARG A 823 -13.12 -11.15 46.00
C ARG A 823 -14.45 -11.25 46.74
N MET A 824 -15.04 -12.45 46.84
CA MET A 824 -16.32 -12.74 47.54
C MET A 824 -16.41 -12.31 49.03
N CYS A 825 -15.39 -11.65 49.61
CA CYS A 825 -15.36 -11.24 51.02
C CYS A 825 -15.23 -9.70 51.26
N THR A 826 -15.13 -8.86 50.22
CA THR A 826 -15.01 -7.39 50.36
C THR A 826 -16.01 -6.67 49.47
N SER A 827 -16.65 -5.60 49.97
CA SER A 827 -17.75 -4.82 49.37
C SER A 827 -17.87 -4.89 47.85
N THR A 828 -18.65 -5.86 47.35
CA THR A 828 -18.84 -6.20 45.93
C THR A 828 -19.82 -5.29 45.19
N SER A 829 -20.39 -4.28 45.84
CA SER A 829 -21.51 -3.49 45.28
C SER A 829 -21.12 -2.66 44.05
N GLY A 830 -19.89 -2.15 43.97
CA GLY A 830 -19.44 -1.32 42.84
C GLY A 830 -19.27 -2.11 41.54
N ILE A 831 -18.70 -3.32 41.61
CA ILE A 831 -18.42 -4.15 40.42
C ILE A 831 -19.73 -4.61 39.78
N ALA A 832 -20.69 -5.05 40.60
CA ALA A 832 -22.01 -5.47 40.11
C ALA A 832 -22.74 -4.31 39.40
N ALA A 833 -22.69 -3.10 39.98
CA ALA A 833 -23.30 -1.91 39.39
C ALA A 833 -22.67 -1.51 38.04
N VAL A 834 -21.34 -1.63 37.90
CA VAL A 834 -20.65 -1.37 36.62
C VAL A 834 -21.01 -2.42 35.57
N LEU A 835 -21.04 -3.70 35.93
CA LEU A 835 -21.44 -4.78 35.03
C LEU A 835 -22.87 -4.60 34.54
N GLN A 836 -23.79 -4.24 35.43
CA GLN A 836 -25.19 -3.95 35.08
C GLN A 836 -25.28 -2.78 34.10
N ARG A 837 -24.65 -1.63 34.39
CA ARG A 837 -24.66 -0.46 33.50
C ARG A 837 -24.04 -0.74 32.14
N PHE A 838 -22.95 -1.51 32.10
CA PHE A 838 -22.32 -1.95 30.85
C PHE A 838 -23.30 -2.78 30.00
N LEU A 839 -23.96 -3.77 30.60
CA LEU A 839 -24.92 -4.61 29.89
C LEU A 839 -26.16 -3.81 29.42
N GLU A 840 -26.69 -2.94 30.28
CA GLU A 840 -27.76 -1.99 29.92
C GLU A 840 -27.33 -1.14 28.72
N GLY A 841 -26.13 -0.57 28.75
CA GLY A 841 -25.57 0.26 27.68
C GLY A 841 -25.42 -0.49 26.35
N VAL A 842 -24.91 -1.72 26.38
CA VAL A 842 -24.72 -2.55 25.16
C VAL A 842 -26.07 -2.86 24.51
N PHE A 843 -27.04 -3.39 25.27
CA PHE A 843 -28.34 -3.74 24.71
C PHE A 843 -29.15 -2.51 24.27
N ASN A 844 -29.07 -1.40 25.00
CA ASN A 844 -29.72 -0.15 24.58
C ASN A 844 -29.19 0.34 23.23
N HIS A 845 -27.87 0.35 23.03
CA HIS A 845 -27.30 0.79 21.76
C HIS A 845 -27.62 -0.16 20.60
N TRP A 846 -27.61 -1.48 20.82
CA TRP A 846 -27.95 -2.44 19.76
C TRP A 846 -29.38 -2.24 19.26
N VAL A 847 -30.34 -2.01 20.16
CA VAL A 847 -31.74 -1.71 19.77
C VAL A 847 -31.91 -0.34 19.13
N GLN A 848 -31.17 0.66 19.58
CA GLN A 848 -31.22 1.98 18.98
C GLN A 848 -30.67 1.98 17.56
N ASN A 849 -29.64 1.17 17.28
CA ASN A 849 -29.05 1.02 15.95
C ASN A 849 -29.90 0.14 15.02
N ASP A 850 -30.48 -0.95 15.54
CA ASP A 850 -31.39 -1.83 14.81
C ASP A 850 -32.65 -2.12 15.65
N SER A 851 -33.76 -1.51 15.25
CA SER A 851 -35.05 -1.66 15.94
C SER A 851 -35.62 -3.08 15.84
N CYS A 852 -35.12 -3.91 14.92
CA CYS A 852 -35.49 -5.31 14.77
C CYS A 852 -34.51 -6.27 15.46
N TRP A 853 -33.46 -5.75 16.11
CA TRP A 853 -32.44 -6.57 16.76
C TRP A 853 -33.06 -7.51 17.80
N ASN A 854 -32.69 -8.79 17.73
CA ASN A 854 -33.12 -9.81 18.67
C ASN A 854 -32.00 -10.84 18.89
N PRO A 855 -31.61 -11.10 20.16
CA PRO A 855 -30.52 -12.00 20.51
C PRO A 855 -30.78 -13.47 20.12
N ASN A 856 -32.05 -13.87 19.95
CA ASN A 856 -32.43 -15.24 19.63
C ASN A 856 -32.32 -15.57 18.13
N THR A 857 -32.14 -14.57 17.27
CA THR A 857 -32.09 -14.74 15.80
C THR A 857 -30.75 -15.25 15.31
N ASP A 858 -29.66 -14.79 15.94
CA ASP A 858 -28.28 -15.07 15.51
C ASP A 858 -27.59 -16.17 16.34
N GLY A 859 -28.23 -16.66 17.40
CA GLY A 859 -27.73 -17.77 18.22
C GLY A 859 -26.47 -17.46 19.05
N ASP A 860 -26.21 -16.19 19.35
CA ASP A 860 -25.05 -15.79 20.16
C ASP A 860 -25.24 -16.18 21.64
N LEU A 861 -24.59 -17.28 22.03
CA LEU A 861 -24.56 -17.80 23.40
C LEU A 861 -24.09 -16.77 24.43
N ALA A 862 -23.20 -15.84 24.06
CA ALA A 862 -22.70 -14.81 24.97
C ALA A 862 -23.78 -13.78 25.31
N SER A 863 -24.54 -13.32 24.31
CA SER A 863 -25.67 -12.40 24.49
C SER A 863 -26.79 -13.02 25.36
N ILE A 864 -27.11 -14.30 25.16
CA ILE A 864 -28.09 -15.02 25.99
C ILE A 864 -27.61 -15.12 27.44
N GLY A 865 -26.34 -15.45 27.65
CA GLY A 865 -25.71 -15.49 28.97
C GLY A 865 -25.71 -14.10 29.66
N ALA A 866 -25.41 -13.05 28.90
CA ALA A 866 -25.42 -11.67 29.37
C ALA A 866 -26.81 -11.21 29.82
N LEU A 867 -27.86 -11.56 29.08
CA LEU A 867 -29.25 -11.25 29.45
C LEU A 867 -29.66 -11.91 30.77
N LYS A 868 -29.27 -13.17 30.97
CA LYS A 868 -29.49 -13.89 32.24
C LYS A 868 -28.77 -13.19 33.40
N ILE A 869 -27.53 -12.72 33.19
CA ILE A 869 -26.77 -11.95 34.18
C ILE A 869 -27.45 -10.62 34.50
N LEU A 870 -27.87 -9.86 33.48
CA LEU A 870 -28.56 -8.59 33.64
C LEU A 870 -29.88 -8.75 34.39
N MET A 871 -30.69 -9.74 34.02
CA MET A 871 -31.94 -10.08 34.70
C MET A 871 -31.71 -10.37 36.19
N ARG A 872 -30.73 -11.22 36.52
CA ARG A 872 -30.39 -11.53 37.92
C ARG A 872 -29.90 -10.30 38.69
N SER A 873 -29.15 -9.41 38.03
CA SER A 873 -28.68 -8.17 38.65
C SER A 873 -29.84 -7.24 39.00
N LEU A 874 -30.76 -7.01 38.05
CA LEU A 874 -31.96 -6.19 38.26
C LEU A 874 -32.90 -6.79 39.33
N LEU A 875 -33.04 -8.12 39.38
CA LEU A 875 -33.78 -8.82 40.43
C LEU A 875 -33.11 -8.68 41.80
N SER A 876 -31.78 -8.72 41.86
CA SER A 876 -31.04 -8.53 43.11
C SER A 876 -31.19 -7.10 43.64
N ASP A 877 -31.19 -6.10 42.75
CA ASP A 877 -31.44 -4.69 43.08
C ASP A 877 -32.85 -4.47 43.64
N LEU A 878 -33.86 -5.21 43.15
CA LEU A 878 -35.23 -5.14 43.67
C LEU A 878 -35.36 -5.63 45.12
N VAL A 879 -34.58 -6.64 45.51
CA VAL A 879 -34.61 -7.22 46.86
C VAL A 879 -33.72 -6.41 47.83
N ARG A 880 -32.58 -5.94 47.34
CA ARG A 880 -31.66 -5.09 48.10
C ARG A 880 -32.18 -3.66 48.10
N ASN A 881 -33.11 -3.36 49.00
CA ASN A 881 -33.61 -2.01 49.28
C ASN A 881 -32.53 -1.12 49.97
N ASP A 882 -31.29 -1.16 49.48
CA ASP A 882 -30.14 -0.47 50.03
C ASP A 882 -30.25 1.02 49.71
N ARG A 883 -30.44 1.83 50.75
CA ARG A 883 -30.41 3.30 50.74
C ARG A 883 -29.10 3.91 50.20
N ILE A 884 -28.13 3.08 49.81
CA ILE A 884 -26.80 3.43 49.31
C ILE A 884 -26.81 3.67 47.79
N CYS A 885 -27.76 3.11 47.04
CA CYS A 885 -27.91 3.35 45.58
C CYS A 885 -28.57 4.71 45.23
N LYS A 886 -28.56 5.68 46.14
CA LYS A 886 -29.11 7.04 45.93
C LYS A 886 -28.25 7.94 45.04
N GLU A 887 -27.12 7.46 44.53
CA GLU A 887 -26.29 8.18 43.54
C GLU A 887 -26.67 7.86 42.08
N GLN A 888 -27.78 7.15 41.84
CA GLN A 888 -28.38 7.07 40.53
C GLN A 888 -29.13 8.38 40.23
N ASN A 889 -28.44 9.37 39.67
CA ASN A 889 -29.05 10.54 39.00
C ASN A 889 -29.81 10.14 37.71
N GLU A 890 -30.40 8.95 37.65
CA GLU A 890 -31.12 8.46 36.47
C GLU A 890 -32.58 8.84 36.62
N SER A 891 -33.13 9.50 35.60
CA SER A 891 -34.51 9.94 35.61
C SER A 891 -35.47 8.79 35.27
N TRP A 892 -36.71 8.91 35.72
CA TRP A 892 -37.77 7.95 35.37
C TRP A 892 -37.97 7.85 33.84
N GLU A 893 -37.84 8.97 33.13
CA GLU A 893 -37.96 9.04 31.67
C GLU A 893 -36.82 8.29 30.97
N GLU A 894 -35.58 8.43 31.43
CA GLU A 894 -34.42 7.68 30.90
C GLU A 894 -34.59 6.17 31.08
N ALA A 895 -35.08 5.75 32.25
CA ALA A 895 -35.33 4.34 32.55
C ALA A 895 -36.50 3.76 31.73
N GLU A 896 -37.55 4.56 31.47
CA GLU A 896 -38.68 4.15 30.64
C GLU A 896 -38.30 3.98 29.16
N HIS A 897 -37.34 4.79 28.68
CA HIS A 897 -36.80 4.68 27.33
C HIS A 897 -35.78 3.54 27.13
N SER A 898 -35.41 2.82 28.20
CA SER A 898 -34.52 1.66 28.12
C SER A 898 -35.10 0.54 27.24
N PHE A 899 -34.21 -0.18 26.57
CA PHE A 899 -34.49 -1.33 25.71
C PHE A 899 -35.53 -1.05 24.60
N GLY A 900 -35.50 0.16 24.02
CA GLY A 900 -36.32 0.52 22.86
C GLY A 900 -37.75 0.97 23.19
N SER A 901 -38.04 1.36 24.43
CA SER A 901 -39.34 1.94 24.83
C SER A 901 -40.56 1.04 24.55
N ARG A 902 -40.41 -0.28 24.72
CA ARG A 902 -41.45 -1.28 24.40
C ARG A 902 -42.41 -1.59 25.55
N ARG A 903 -42.38 -0.82 26.63
CA ARG A 903 -43.19 -1.06 27.83
C ARG A 903 -44.68 -0.86 27.54
N TYR A 904 -45.51 -1.82 27.96
CA TYR A 904 -46.96 -1.76 27.76
C TYR A 904 -47.64 -0.81 28.75
N LYS A 905 -48.72 -0.14 28.32
CA LYS A 905 -49.44 0.87 29.11
C LYS A 905 -50.24 0.27 30.26
N TYR A 906 -50.72 -0.97 30.13
CA TYR A 906 -51.44 -1.64 31.22
C TYR A 906 -50.58 -1.79 32.50
N LEU A 907 -49.25 -1.77 32.38
CA LEU A 907 -48.34 -1.87 33.52
C LEU A 907 -48.40 -0.66 34.44
N ASP A 908 -48.81 0.51 33.95
CA ASP A 908 -49.02 1.71 34.78
C ASP A 908 -50.26 1.59 35.67
N MET A 909 -51.17 0.67 35.33
CA MET A 909 -52.39 0.40 36.09
C MET A 909 -52.16 -0.67 37.18
N LEU A 910 -50.97 -1.27 37.25
CA LEU A 910 -50.65 -2.32 38.21
C LEU A 910 -49.81 -1.79 39.40
N PRO A 911 -49.93 -2.44 40.58
CA PRO A 911 -49.01 -2.24 41.69
C PRO A 911 -47.53 -2.37 41.28
N PRO A 912 -46.61 -1.58 41.86
CA PRO A 912 -46.82 -0.50 42.83
C PRO A 912 -47.11 0.87 42.19
N ILE A 913 -47.10 0.96 40.85
CA ILE A 913 -47.16 2.22 40.09
C ILE A 913 -48.55 2.88 40.17
N SER A 914 -49.60 2.07 40.31
CA SER A 914 -50.98 2.54 40.44
C SER A 914 -51.31 3.20 41.79
N PHE A 915 -50.44 3.10 42.82
CA PHE A 915 -50.70 3.59 44.17
C PHE A 915 -50.30 5.07 44.43
N GLY A 916 -49.75 5.79 43.46
CA GLY A 916 -49.52 7.25 43.52
C GLY A 916 -48.09 7.72 43.24
N GLU A 917 -47.91 9.02 42.94
CA GLU A 917 -46.66 9.60 42.40
C GLU A 917 -45.47 9.72 43.38
N SER A 918 -45.69 9.55 44.68
CA SER A 918 -44.74 9.96 45.73
C SER A 918 -43.46 9.11 45.84
N GLU A 919 -43.34 7.98 45.14
CA GLU A 919 -42.21 7.03 45.30
C GLU A 919 -41.60 6.48 44.00
N LYS A 920 -41.89 7.06 42.83
CA LYS A 920 -41.42 6.56 41.51
C LYS A 920 -39.91 6.27 41.45
N SER A 921 -39.05 7.12 42.04
CA SER A 921 -37.59 6.90 42.05
C SER A 921 -37.12 5.60 42.72
N GLN A 922 -37.94 4.99 43.58
CA GLN A 922 -37.58 3.74 44.29
C GLN A 922 -37.78 2.50 43.41
N TYR A 923 -38.51 2.63 42.30
CA TYR A 923 -38.90 1.52 41.43
C TYR A 923 -38.22 1.55 40.04
N ILE A 924 -37.10 2.28 39.89
CA ILE A 924 -36.35 2.35 38.62
C ILE A 924 -35.88 0.94 38.17
N GLY A 925 -35.42 0.11 39.12
CA GLY A 925 -35.04 -1.27 38.82
C GLY A 925 -36.21 -2.13 38.33
N LEU A 926 -37.41 -1.93 38.90
CA LEU A 926 -38.64 -2.58 38.45
C LEU A 926 -38.99 -2.17 37.02
N LEU A 927 -38.92 -0.86 36.75
CA LEU A 927 -39.22 -0.27 35.45
C LEU A 927 -38.30 -0.84 34.36
N LYS A 928 -36.99 -0.88 34.59
CA LYS A 928 -36.02 -1.47 33.66
C LYS A 928 -36.29 -2.95 33.41
N LEU A 929 -36.62 -3.71 34.45
CA LEU A 929 -36.94 -5.14 34.32
C LEU A 929 -38.25 -5.36 33.54
N GLN A 930 -39.26 -4.52 33.73
CA GLN A 930 -40.48 -4.52 32.91
C GLN A 930 -40.17 -4.24 31.44
N CYS A 931 -39.37 -3.19 31.16
CA CYS A 931 -38.94 -2.86 29.79
C CYS A 931 -38.20 -4.04 29.15
N LEU A 932 -37.28 -4.69 29.89
CA LEU A 932 -36.55 -5.87 29.42
C LEU A 932 -37.50 -7.04 29.12
N LEU A 933 -38.46 -7.35 29.98
CA LEU A 933 -39.42 -8.44 29.75
C LEU A 933 -40.33 -8.17 28.54
N CYS A 934 -40.75 -6.91 28.34
CA CYS A 934 -41.54 -6.50 27.17
C CYS A 934 -40.79 -6.66 25.83
N THR A 935 -39.46 -6.79 25.83
CA THR A 935 -38.70 -7.06 24.59
C THR A 935 -38.92 -8.47 24.04
N GLY A 936 -39.26 -9.43 24.90
CA GLY A 936 -39.34 -10.85 24.55
C GLY A 936 -37.98 -11.54 24.32
N TRP A 937 -36.87 -10.96 24.77
CA TRP A 937 -35.53 -11.52 24.55
C TRP A 937 -35.16 -12.71 25.43
N LEU A 938 -35.79 -12.84 26.62
CA LEU A 938 -35.46 -13.89 27.58
C LEU A 938 -36.07 -15.24 27.20
N GLU A 939 -35.26 -16.30 27.22
CA GLU A 939 -35.71 -17.68 26.99
C GLU A 939 -36.64 -18.20 28.12
N GLU A 940 -37.47 -19.20 27.81
CA GLU A 940 -38.39 -19.86 28.74
C GLU A 940 -37.71 -20.38 30.03
N THR A 941 -36.46 -20.83 29.92
CA THR A 941 -35.66 -21.27 31.09
C THR A 941 -35.35 -20.12 32.04
N SER A 942 -35.02 -18.94 31.51
CA SER A 942 -34.76 -17.72 32.29
C SER A 942 -36.04 -17.17 32.92
N LEU A 943 -37.15 -17.23 32.19
CA LEU A 943 -38.46 -16.83 32.68
C LEU A 943 -38.91 -17.72 33.84
N SER A 944 -38.68 -19.04 33.75
CA SER A 944 -38.97 -19.98 34.84
C SER A 944 -38.15 -19.68 36.10
N GLU A 945 -36.87 -19.35 35.93
CA GLU A 945 -35.99 -18.94 37.03
C GLU A 945 -36.45 -17.61 37.66
N LEU A 946 -36.84 -16.64 36.84
CA LEU A 946 -37.40 -15.36 37.31
C LEU A 946 -38.67 -15.57 38.12
N VAL A 947 -39.60 -16.40 37.64
CA VAL A 947 -40.84 -16.73 38.35
C VAL A 947 -40.54 -17.30 39.72
N GLN A 948 -39.67 -18.32 39.79
CA GLN A 948 -39.30 -18.94 41.06
C GLN A 948 -38.70 -17.92 42.03
N PHE A 949 -37.82 -17.05 41.55
CA PHE A 949 -37.18 -16.03 42.38
C PHE A 949 -38.18 -14.97 42.88
N VAL A 950 -39.08 -14.50 42.01
CA VAL A 950 -40.08 -13.49 42.36
C VAL A 950 -41.08 -14.03 43.38
N GLU A 951 -41.52 -15.28 43.24
CA GLU A 951 -42.43 -15.93 44.21
C GLU A 951 -41.78 -16.16 45.58
N GLU A 952 -40.46 -16.38 45.64
CA GLU A 952 -39.74 -16.69 46.87
C GLU A 952 -39.21 -15.44 47.61
N PHE A 953 -38.75 -14.41 46.89
CA PHE A 953 -37.97 -13.31 47.47
C PHE A 953 -38.52 -11.89 47.26
N VAL A 954 -39.47 -11.68 46.34
CA VAL A 954 -40.00 -10.34 46.04
C VAL A 954 -41.38 -10.16 46.68
N ALA A 955 -41.65 -8.97 47.23
CA ALA A 955 -42.95 -8.67 47.81
C ALA A 955 -44.07 -8.81 46.75
N SER A 956 -45.22 -9.35 47.16
CA SER A 956 -46.30 -9.75 46.24
C SER A 956 -46.85 -8.60 45.41
N ASP A 957 -46.85 -7.38 45.96
CA ASP A 957 -47.27 -6.15 45.31
C ASP A 957 -46.27 -5.63 44.26
N VAL A 958 -44.97 -5.77 44.51
CA VAL A 958 -43.91 -5.37 43.56
C VAL A 958 -43.73 -6.41 42.45
N GLY A 959 -43.77 -7.70 42.83
CA GLY A 959 -43.53 -8.83 41.93
C GLY A 959 -44.69 -9.14 40.98
N TYR A 960 -45.90 -8.67 41.27
CA TYR A 960 -47.10 -9.03 40.52
C TYR A 960 -47.01 -8.70 39.02
N SER A 961 -46.51 -7.50 38.69
CA SER A 961 -46.32 -7.07 37.30
C SER A 961 -45.30 -7.93 36.54
N LEU A 962 -44.26 -8.42 37.23
CA LEU A 962 -43.24 -9.30 36.67
C LEU A 962 -43.77 -10.72 36.43
N LEU A 963 -44.62 -11.24 37.31
CA LEU A 963 -45.27 -12.55 37.15
C LEU A 963 -46.21 -12.56 35.94
N ILE A 964 -46.96 -11.47 35.72
CA ILE A 964 -47.81 -11.33 34.53
C ILE A 964 -46.99 -11.34 33.24
N LEU A 965 -45.89 -10.58 33.21
CA LEU A 965 -45.02 -10.50 32.03
C LEU A 965 -44.28 -11.81 31.74
N SER A 966 -43.93 -12.58 32.76
CA SER A 966 -43.19 -13.83 32.62
C SER A 966 -44.08 -15.06 32.36
N GLN A 967 -45.38 -14.98 32.67
CA GLN A 967 -46.35 -16.07 32.46
C GLN A 967 -47.54 -15.63 31.57
N PRO A 968 -47.33 -15.31 30.29
CA PRO A 968 -48.39 -14.78 29.41
C PRO A 968 -49.59 -15.74 29.28
N GLY A 969 -49.35 -17.05 29.35
CA GLY A 969 -50.41 -18.07 29.29
C GLY A 969 -51.36 -18.09 30.51
N LYS A 970 -50.93 -17.56 31.67
CA LYS A 970 -51.77 -17.44 32.88
C LYS A 970 -52.17 -16.00 33.19
N ALA A 971 -51.62 -15.03 32.46
CA ALA A 971 -51.82 -13.61 32.70
C ALA A 971 -53.30 -13.21 32.71
N VAL A 972 -54.12 -13.76 31.81
CA VAL A 972 -55.57 -13.48 31.74
C VAL A 972 -56.29 -13.96 33.00
N GLU A 973 -55.99 -15.16 33.48
CA GLU A 973 -56.59 -15.73 34.70
C GLU A 973 -56.17 -14.95 35.96
N MET A 974 -54.89 -14.58 36.04
CA MET A 974 -54.34 -13.79 37.14
C MET A 974 -54.95 -12.38 37.17
N LEU A 975 -54.95 -11.67 36.04
CA LEU A 975 -55.55 -10.33 35.92
C LEU A 975 -57.05 -10.35 36.19
N ALA A 976 -57.79 -11.35 35.70
CA ALA A 976 -59.21 -11.50 35.97
C ALA A 976 -59.49 -11.72 37.46
N ARG A 977 -58.62 -12.43 38.19
CA ARG A 977 -58.80 -12.70 39.62
C ARG A 977 -58.47 -11.49 40.50
N ASP A 978 -57.33 -10.84 40.25
CA ASP A 978 -56.77 -9.87 41.22
C ASP A 978 -56.90 -8.40 40.77
N HIS A 979 -56.94 -8.11 39.46
CA HIS A 979 -56.99 -6.74 38.91
C HIS A 979 -57.81 -6.65 37.60
N PRO A 980 -59.13 -6.92 37.64
CA PRO A 980 -59.95 -7.10 36.44
C PRO A 980 -60.06 -5.84 35.58
N ASN A 981 -60.01 -4.65 36.18
CA ASN A 981 -60.07 -3.35 35.48
C ASN A 981 -58.90 -3.09 34.51
N VAL A 982 -57.84 -3.88 34.57
CA VAL A 982 -56.66 -3.78 33.68
C VAL A 982 -56.86 -4.56 32.38
N LEU A 983 -57.77 -5.54 32.35
CA LEU A 983 -58.01 -6.43 31.21
C LEU A 983 -58.35 -5.71 29.89
N PRO A 984 -59.15 -4.62 29.87
CA PRO A 984 -59.40 -3.88 28.63
C PRO A 984 -58.14 -3.29 28.02
N GLN A 985 -57.22 -2.76 28.84
CA GLN A 985 -55.95 -2.20 28.37
C GLN A 985 -54.94 -3.30 28.02
N TYR A 986 -54.87 -4.38 28.80
CA TYR A 986 -54.07 -5.57 28.50
C TYR A 986 -54.44 -6.19 27.15
N THR A 987 -55.75 -6.26 26.84
CA THR A 987 -56.26 -6.74 25.55
C THR A 987 -55.76 -5.89 24.38
N LYS A 988 -55.72 -4.56 24.53
CA LYS A 988 -55.24 -3.64 23.48
C LYS A 988 -53.73 -3.75 23.25
N ASP A 989 -52.99 -3.91 24.34
CA ASP A 989 -51.53 -3.84 24.34
C ASP A 989 -50.89 -5.17 23.89
N VAL A 990 -51.39 -6.31 24.40
CA VAL A 990 -50.71 -7.62 24.31
C VAL A 990 -51.40 -8.61 23.37
N LEU A 991 -52.73 -8.76 23.47
CA LEU A 991 -53.44 -9.84 22.76
C LEU A 991 -53.58 -9.55 21.27
N ARG A 992 -53.13 -10.49 20.43
CA ARG A 992 -53.17 -10.34 18.95
C ARG A 992 -53.76 -11.56 18.25
N SER A 993 -53.69 -12.75 18.85
CA SER A 993 -54.10 -13.99 18.17
C SER A 993 -55.56 -14.37 18.45
N GLU A 994 -56.20 -15.01 17.47
CA GLU A 994 -57.58 -15.54 17.60
C GLU A 994 -57.80 -16.44 18.84
N PRO A 995 -56.91 -17.40 19.19
CA PRO A 995 -57.12 -18.26 20.36
C PRO A 995 -57.01 -17.50 21.68
N GLU A 996 -56.09 -16.54 21.81
CA GLU A 996 -55.94 -15.70 23.00
C GLU A 996 -57.17 -14.81 23.24
N LEU A 997 -57.69 -14.21 22.17
CA LEU A 997 -58.89 -13.37 22.22
C LEU A 997 -60.15 -14.19 22.55
N LYS A 998 -60.22 -15.45 22.12
CA LYS A 998 -61.28 -16.38 22.55
C LYS A 998 -61.14 -16.76 24.02
N HIS A 999 -59.91 -16.99 24.48
CA HIS A 999 -59.63 -17.38 25.86
C HIS A 999 -60.02 -16.28 26.85
N ILE A 1000 -59.72 -15.01 26.57
CA ILE A 1000 -60.14 -13.90 27.45
C ILE A 1000 -61.66 -13.72 27.51
N ILE A 1001 -62.35 -13.84 26.37
CA ILE A 1001 -63.82 -13.78 26.34
C ILE A 1001 -64.42 -14.93 27.13
N ALA A 1002 -63.94 -16.15 26.93
CA ALA A 1002 -64.41 -17.33 27.68
C ALA A 1002 -64.15 -17.20 29.19
N THR A 1003 -62.98 -16.67 29.58
CA THR A 1003 -62.61 -16.46 30.99
C THR A 1003 -63.50 -15.40 31.65
N LEU A 1004 -63.75 -14.28 30.96
CA LEU A 1004 -64.64 -13.23 31.45
C LEU A 1004 -66.10 -13.69 31.50
N GLN A 1005 -66.57 -14.46 30.50
CA GLN A 1005 -67.91 -15.03 30.50
C GLN A 1005 -68.13 -16.00 31.66
N SER A 1006 -67.16 -16.88 31.92
CA SER A 1006 -67.20 -17.74 33.11
C SER A 1006 -67.27 -16.93 34.41
N LYS A 1007 -66.62 -15.76 34.48
CA LYS A 1007 -66.68 -14.87 35.65
C LYS A 1007 -67.98 -14.09 35.75
N VAL A 1008 -68.59 -13.71 34.62
CA VAL A 1008 -69.92 -13.11 34.56
C VAL A 1008 -70.98 -14.11 35.01
N ASP A 1009 -70.88 -15.37 34.55
CA ASP A 1009 -71.79 -16.43 34.97
C ASP A 1009 -71.64 -16.75 36.48
N GLU A 1010 -70.42 -16.64 37.03
CA GLU A 1010 -70.17 -16.70 38.48
C GLU A 1010 -70.76 -15.49 39.24
N GLU A 1011 -70.73 -14.27 38.67
CA GLU A 1011 -71.35 -13.05 39.21
C GLU A 1011 -72.88 -13.17 39.27
N GLU A 1012 -73.53 -13.76 38.26
CA GLU A 1012 -75.00 -13.91 38.22
C GLU A 1012 -75.57 -14.81 39.33
N VAL A 1013 -74.72 -15.64 39.93
CA VAL A 1013 -75.09 -16.56 41.02
C VAL A 1013 -74.91 -15.91 42.42
N GLY A 1014 -74.19 -14.79 42.53
CA GLY A 1014 -73.93 -14.08 43.79
C GLY A 1014 -74.90 -12.93 44.07
N GLU A 1015 -75.58 -12.94 45.21
CA GLU A 1015 -76.38 -11.79 45.65
C GLU A 1015 -75.49 -10.68 46.23
N LYS A 1016 -75.34 -9.60 45.46
CA LYS A 1016 -74.75 -8.28 45.77
C LYS A 1016 -73.22 -8.17 45.59
N GLU A 1017 -72.83 -7.58 44.46
CA GLU A 1017 -71.98 -6.38 44.35
C GLU A 1017 -71.94 -5.94 42.87
N GLU A 1018 -71.33 -4.80 42.55
CA GLU A 1018 -71.32 -4.19 41.20
C GLU A 1018 -71.02 -5.20 40.08
N LYS A 1019 -71.73 -5.11 38.94
CA LYS A 1019 -71.52 -5.98 37.76
C LYS A 1019 -70.21 -5.62 37.04
N VAL A 1020 -69.08 -5.82 37.72
CA VAL A 1020 -67.76 -5.38 37.27
C VAL A 1020 -67.32 -6.21 36.05
N TYR A 1021 -67.47 -7.54 36.07
CA TYR A 1021 -67.07 -8.36 34.92
C TYR A 1021 -67.94 -8.16 33.69
N SER A 1022 -69.24 -7.88 33.86
CA SER A 1022 -70.14 -7.56 32.73
C SER A 1022 -69.73 -6.26 32.02
N GLN A 1023 -69.36 -5.22 32.77
CA GLN A 1023 -68.90 -3.95 32.19
C GLN A 1023 -67.54 -4.11 31.51
N ILE A 1024 -66.63 -4.86 32.13
CA ILE A 1024 -65.31 -5.15 31.56
C ILE A 1024 -65.42 -6.00 30.29
N LEU A 1025 -66.34 -6.98 30.25
CA LEU A 1025 -66.60 -7.77 29.06
C LEU A 1025 -67.07 -6.89 27.89
N ASP A 1026 -67.96 -5.93 28.14
CA ASP A 1026 -68.39 -4.95 27.12
C ASP A 1026 -67.23 -4.06 26.65
N GLU A 1027 -66.37 -3.59 27.56
CA GLU A 1027 -65.18 -2.80 27.21
C GLU A 1027 -64.13 -3.60 26.43
N VAL A 1028 -63.92 -4.87 26.78
CA VAL A 1028 -63.03 -5.79 26.07
C VAL A 1028 -63.58 -6.10 24.68
N ILE A 1029 -64.88 -6.43 24.56
CA ILE A 1029 -65.52 -6.65 23.25
C ILE A 1029 -65.43 -5.38 22.39
N GLY A 1030 -65.66 -4.21 22.97
CA GLY A 1030 -65.48 -2.92 22.31
C GLY A 1030 -64.03 -2.67 21.85
N ALA A 1031 -63.05 -3.02 22.68
CA ALA A 1031 -61.63 -2.92 22.35
C ALA A 1031 -61.21 -3.89 21.23
N ILE A 1032 -61.74 -5.11 21.21
CA ILE A 1032 -61.49 -6.11 20.16
C ILE A 1032 -62.15 -5.67 18.86
N ALA A 1033 -63.39 -5.17 18.91
CA ALA A 1033 -64.11 -4.65 17.74
C ALA A 1033 -63.37 -3.48 17.07
N ALA A 1034 -62.67 -2.65 17.86
CA ALA A 1034 -61.88 -1.53 17.35
C ALA A 1034 -60.51 -1.93 16.77
N SER A 1035 -59.98 -3.11 17.12
CA SER A 1035 -58.58 -3.49 16.81
C SER A 1035 -58.44 -4.66 15.82
N VAL A 1036 -59.50 -5.44 15.59
CA VAL A 1036 -59.44 -6.69 14.80
C VAL A 1036 -60.37 -6.62 13.57
N PRO A 1037 -59.97 -7.14 12.38
CA PRO A 1037 -60.83 -7.17 11.20
C PRO A 1037 -62.16 -7.90 11.43
N CYS A 1038 -63.26 -7.43 10.81
CA CYS A 1038 -64.61 -7.97 10.98
C CYS A 1038 -64.71 -9.51 10.80
N ASP A 1039 -63.92 -10.07 9.88
CA ASP A 1039 -63.90 -11.52 9.61
C ASP A 1039 -63.28 -12.35 10.73
N VAL A 1040 -62.37 -11.76 11.51
CA VAL A 1040 -61.74 -12.39 12.67
C VAL A 1040 -62.61 -12.13 13.91
N PHE A 1041 -63.14 -10.91 14.06
CA PHE A 1041 -64.08 -10.56 15.13
C PHE A 1041 -65.31 -11.50 15.16
N SER A 1042 -65.92 -11.77 14.01
CA SER A 1042 -67.08 -12.67 13.88
C SER A 1042 -66.78 -14.13 14.21
N ARG A 1043 -65.52 -14.56 14.17
CA ARG A 1043 -65.07 -15.91 14.57
C ARG A 1043 -64.76 -16.04 16.06
N ILE A 1044 -64.52 -14.91 16.74
CA ILE A 1044 -64.09 -14.85 18.14
C ILE A 1044 -65.29 -14.70 19.09
N VAL A 1045 -66.32 -13.95 18.70
CA VAL A 1045 -67.48 -13.66 19.54
C VAL A 1045 -68.49 -14.84 19.54
N PRO A 1046 -68.99 -15.29 20.70
CA PRO A 1046 -69.92 -16.42 20.80
C PRO A 1046 -71.26 -16.21 20.08
N ALA A 1047 -71.87 -17.33 19.66
CA ALA A 1047 -73.01 -17.38 18.74
C ALA A 1047 -74.26 -16.60 19.22
N ASP A 1048 -74.44 -16.47 20.54
CA ASP A 1048 -75.64 -15.82 21.10
C ASP A 1048 -75.64 -14.29 20.94
N ALA A 1049 -74.48 -13.68 20.69
CA ALA A 1049 -74.35 -12.25 20.39
C ALA A 1049 -74.39 -11.94 18.88
N GLN A 1050 -74.47 -12.94 18.00
CA GLN A 1050 -74.37 -12.76 16.54
C GLN A 1050 -75.62 -12.16 15.88
N GLN A 1051 -76.77 -12.10 16.56
CA GLN A 1051 -78.03 -11.69 15.93
C GLN A 1051 -78.18 -10.17 15.71
N TYR A 1052 -77.44 -9.32 16.44
CA TYR A 1052 -77.64 -7.86 16.38
C TYR A 1052 -76.47 -7.06 15.77
N THR A 1053 -75.29 -7.65 15.56
CA THR A 1053 -74.10 -6.92 15.06
C THR A 1053 -73.54 -7.42 13.72
N THR A 1054 -74.00 -8.56 13.20
CA THR A 1054 -73.39 -9.21 12.01
C THR A 1054 -73.83 -8.66 10.65
N ALA A 1055 -75.00 -8.02 10.55
CA ALA A 1055 -75.49 -7.49 9.27
C ALA A 1055 -74.87 -6.13 8.92
N GLU A 1056 -74.74 -5.23 9.89
CA GLU A 1056 -74.14 -3.90 9.70
C GLU A 1056 -72.62 -3.97 9.57
N CYS A 1057 -71.95 -4.82 10.35
CA CYS A 1057 -70.49 -5.01 10.29
C CYS A 1057 -70.02 -5.73 9.01
N ARG A 1058 -70.83 -6.61 8.40
CA ARG A 1058 -70.50 -7.23 7.10
C ARG A 1058 -70.55 -6.23 5.95
N ASN A 1059 -71.56 -5.36 5.93
CA ASN A 1059 -71.71 -4.37 4.87
C ASN A 1059 -70.68 -3.23 5.00
N THR A 1060 -70.38 -2.77 6.21
CA THR A 1060 -69.33 -1.74 6.44
C THR A 1060 -67.92 -2.31 6.32
N GLY A 1061 -67.68 -3.54 6.80
CA GLY A 1061 -66.41 -4.26 6.68
C GLY A 1061 -66.05 -4.56 5.22
N ALA A 1062 -66.98 -5.08 4.42
CA ALA A 1062 -66.77 -5.31 2.99
C ALA A 1062 -66.54 -4.00 2.21
N HIS A 1063 -67.16 -2.90 2.65
CA HIS A 1063 -66.95 -1.59 2.03
C HIS A 1063 -65.59 -0.99 2.40
N SER A 1064 -65.13 -1.18 3.64
CA SER A 1064 -63.82 -0.75 4.12
C SER A 1064 -62.66 -1.54 3.50
N THR A 1065 -62.78 -2.88 3.40
CA THR A 1065 -61.78 -3.71 2.74
C THR A 1065 -61.71 -3.41 1.25
N HIS A 1066 -62.86 -3.23 0.59
CA HIS A 1066 -62.91 -2.78 -0.80
C HIS A 1066 -62.27 -1.39 -0.98
N LEU A 1067 -62.48 -0.43 -0.06
CA LEU A 1067 -61.82 0.88 -0.11
C LEU A 1067 -60.30 0.76 0.10
N SER A 1068 -59.86 -0.07 1.03
CA SER A 1068 -58.44 -0.34 1.30
C SER A 1068 -57.76 -0.98 0.08
N ASP A 1069 -58.40 -1.96 -0.57
CA ASP A 1069 -57.89 -2.61 -1.76
C ASP A 1069 -57.88 -1.68 -2.96
N VAL A 1070 -58.90 -0.82 -3.11
CA VAL A 1070 -58.91 0.26 -4.11
C VAL A 1070 -57.78 1.26 -3.83
N ILE A 1071 -57.54 1.68 -2.59
CA ILE A 1071 -56.43 2.58 -2.23
C ILE A 1071 -55.08 1.91 -2.50
N LYS A 1072 -54.90 0.64 -2.13
CA LYS A 1072 -53.66 -0.11 -2.40
C LYS A 1072 -53.41 -0.31 -3.89
N ALA A 1073 -54.44 -0.66 -4.65
CA ALA A 1073 -54.34 -0.81 -6.11
C ALA A 1073 -54.09 0.52 -6.82
N THR A 1074 -54.72 1.60 -6.34
CA THR A 1074 -54.50 2.96 -6.86
C THR A 1074 -53.11 3.46 -6.48
N GLY A 1075 -52.64 3.18 -5.27
CA GLY A 1075 -51.28 3.47 -4.80
C GLY A 1075 -50.22 2.68 -5.58
N HIS A 1076 -50.43 1.38 -5.84
CA HIS A 1076 -49.54 0.59 -6.70
C HIS A 1076 -49.52 1.12 -8.14
N ARG A 1077 -50.67 1.53 -8.69
CA ARG A 1077 -50.73 2.20 -9.99
C ARG A 1077 -49.99 3.53 -9.97
N MET A 1078 -50.14 4.34 -8.93
CA MET A 1078 -49.47 5.63 -8.79
C MET A 1078 -47.95 5.44 -8.66
N MET A 1079 -47.48 4.48 -7.85
CA MET A 1079 -46.07 4.12 -7.71
C MET A 1079 -45.48 3.57 -9.02
N ALA A 1080 -46.24 2.76 -9.77
CA ALA A 1080 -45.84 2.27 -11.09
C ALA A 1080 -45.77 3.39 -12.14
N THR A 1081 -46.59 4.44 -12.01
CA THR A 1081 -46.60 5.61 -12.91
C THR A 1081 -45.50 6.61 -12.55
N LEU A 1082 -45.10 6.67 -11.28
CA LEU A 1082 -44.03 7.53 -10.75
C LEU A 1082 -42.62 6.93 -10.87
N ASN A 1083 -42.49 5.70 -11.39
CA ASN A 1083 -41.20 5.03 -11.64
C ASN A 1083 -40.26 4.98 -10.41
N LEU A 1084 -40.82 4.98 -9.20
CA LEU A 1084 -40.08 4.82 -7.95
C LEU A 1084 -39.81 3.32 -7.75
N LYS A 1085 -38.65 2.87 -8.22
CA LYS A 1085 -38.15 1.53 -7.89
C LYS A 1085 -37.76 1.49 -6.40
N SER A 1086 -38.36 0.51 -5.72
CA SER A 1086 -37.96 -0.15 -4.46
C SER A 1086 -37.86 0.68 -3.18
N PHE A 1087 -38.81 0.44 -2.27
CA PHE A 1087 -38.52 0.18 -0.87
C PHE A 1087 -39.29 -1.08 -0.46
N THR A 1088 -38.57 -2.19 -0.34
CA THR A 1088 -38.90 -3.34 0.52
C THR A 1088 -37.66 -3.59 1.34
#